data_AF-A0A8T7GZI1-F1
#
_entry.id   AF-A0A8T7GZI1-F1
#
_cell.length_a   1.000
_cell.length_b   1.000
_cell.length_c   1.000
_cell.angle_alpha   90.00
_cell.angle_beta   90.00
_cell.angle_gamma   90.00
#
_symmetry.space_group_name_H-M   'P 1'
#
loop_
_entity.id
_entity.type
_entity.pdbx_description
1 polymer ?
#
loop_
_entity_poly.entity_id
_entity_poly.type
_entity_poly.pdbx_seq_one_letter_code
_entity_poly.pdbx_strand_id
1 'polypeptide(L)'
;MAKLLALEISIPLGSREVEARVGLYAKASAVTSEDVDELVARLREALRSSLRPIHALLIVAPSVDDEAMQKLEAKCRELSLKLIVARVPRVIDRIRLAAVGKAVEEFSKGVAEPYKLAMDLSKLSTVIDVDTAEVVLRDVVEGLGLADSVRSIAREPIALTEPILTHPINRYEDLVDGMKWFLYAPWSKASVSEFHSYVSANVMRFHLFRRGRKGLLGLDIESVDKLKDVAAALAKNGLINYDPSTSTVDVTKLSPTEERILKILENVFDGVAHADALRKFFVEASANSDRLWRAILSILELRGLVCVNSDGKCPDAPGKSYVVLLRGERARKCLESWLGEVEKVVSGIRELEPYGYVVTGKDRGYRAFTLSELASLLQELSSKAREIASIDSATAVRIARLARELAEYSQNIILPEVASARSVMEMLRSRIRDYAYSIEEELKNIRSLLESYVSLSPVSISLGLLEDLRKGLERISEIVTMAIPRDRFLEDIERLWRSSRGKSFPFHFAKLGPVYHFNYKLYLIHTELRKLVEIDENGELRPSRALEDARSRIEEIENYVKSAIENVVRIGSTADLAETLSRCETLRGLAEFAKGYTMAKIEVEPIAAASVSELHKVVKRIVDEWVERVESDAKIVADLRRLAREVARLEREVVARCRSIEEKMKTVVDLLNTCPTLFDYSTSCSEELDRVKELISHASEVISKLGSDASGIHSLRDVRDRAASVRDTLSKVISELSEERLESCSKLLKEVERRIERLAANVLTLGELVSRLRIETSIPFKEICAEARAAIARKDYSSACELISKLSRAAEELRKLAIGGGLLNHEELDVYTALEDVRSRVRGNLRLSEAIGILVERLNMPYEKVKRLVISLIDKGVLEVYL
;
A
#
# COMPACT_ATOMS: atom_id res chain seq x y z
N MET A 1 -6.77 90.98 3.69
CA MET A 1 -6.61 90.45 2.32
C MET A 1 -7.96 89.92 1.85
N ALA A 2 -8.51 90.47 0.77
CA ALA A 2 -9.70 89.92 0.13
C ALA A 2 -9.27 88.92 -0.97
N LYS A 3 -9.94 87.79 -1.09
CA LYS A 3 -9.72 86.79 -2.15
C LYS A 3 -11.07 86.41 -2.78
N LEU A 4 -11.07 86.22 -4.09
CA LEU A 4 -12.21 85.74 -4.87
C LEU A 4 -12.08 84.22 -5.02
N LEU A 5 -13.07 83.47 -4.54
CA LEU A 5 -13.15 82.01 -4.67
C LEU A 5 -14.21 81.66 -5.72
N ALA A 6 -13.88 80.87 -6.73
CA ALA A 6 -14.85 80.46 -7.75
C ALA A 6 -15.35 79.03 -7.43
N LEU A 7 -16.59 78.92 -6.97
CA LEU A 7 -17.25 77.67 -6.58
C LEU A 7 -18.02 77.12 -7.78
N GLU A 8 -17.79 75.87 -8.18
CA GLU A 8 -18.62 75.19 -9.17
C GLU A 8 -19.75 74.43 -8.45
N ILE A 9 -20.98 74.72 -8.85
CA ILE A 9 -22.18 74.13 -8.26
C ILE A 9 -22.94 73.45 -9.40
N SER A 10 -23.00 72.12 -9.40
CA SER A 10 -23.82 71.36 -10.37
C SER A 10 -25.29 71.44 -9.96
N ILE A 11 -26.13 71.97 -10.84
CA ILE A 11 -27.56 72.19 -10.60
C ILE A 11 -28.36 71.33 -11.59
N PRO A 12 -29.04 70.26 -11.14
CA PRO A 12 -29.90 69.47 -12.01
C PRO A 12 -31.16 70.26 -12.40
N LEU A 13 -31.35 70.46 -13.71
CA LEU A 13 -32.54 71.04 -14.34
C LEU A 13 -33.25 69.96 -15.17
N GLY A 14 -34.15 69.21 -14.52
CA GLY A 14 -34.87 68.10 -15.15
C GLY A 14 -33.92 66.97 -15.56
N SER A 15 -33.89 66.59 -16.84
CA SER A 15 -33.03 65.51 -17.35
C SER A 15 -31.60 65.96 -17.72
N ARG A 16 -31.18 67.17 -17.33
CA ARG A 16 -29.82 67.70 -17.58
C ARG A 16 -29.25 68.37 -16.34
N GLU A 17 -27.97 68.17 -16.05
CA GLU A 17 -27.23 68.98 -15.08
C GLU A 17 -26.69 70.24 -15.75
N VAL A 18 -26.86 71.38 -15.08
CA VAL A 18 -26.29 72.67 -15.46
C VAL A 18 -25.35 73.11 -14.36
N GLU A 19 -24.07 73.19 -14.68
CA GLU A 19 -23.05 73.63 -13.74
C GLU A 19 -23.00 75.16 -13.68
N ALA A 20 -23.40 75.73 -12.54
CA ALA A 20 -23.33 77.15 -12.27
C ALA A 20 -22.10 77.45 -11.41
N ARG A 21 -21.20 78.28 -11.95
CA ARG A 21 -20.03 78.76 -11.23
C ARG A 21 -20.31 80.08 -10.52
N VAL A 22 -20.13 80.14 -9.19
CA VAL A 22 -20.39 81.33 -8.36
C VAL A 22 -19.07 81.87 -7.83
N GLY A 23 -18.79 83.15 -8.09
CA GLY A 23 -17.67 83.86 -7.49
C GLY A 23 -18.05 84.33 -6.09
N LEU A 24 -17.31 83.93 -5.06
CA LEU A 24 -17.46 84.38 -3.69
C LEU A 24 -16.36 85.38 -3.35
N TYR A 25 -16.74 86.59 -2.97
CA TYR A 25 -15.83 87.63 -2.51
C TYR A 25 -16.15 88.00 -1.05
N ALA A 26 -15.24 87.64 -0.15
CA ALA A 26 -15.38 87.94 1.27
C ALA A 26 -14.37 89.01 1.70
N LYS A 27 -14.85 90.05 2.40
CA LYS A 27 -14.01 91.12 2.93
C LYS A 27 -14.38 91.45 4.38
N ALA A 28 -13.36 91.59 5.23
CA ALA A 28 -13.54 91.87 6.65
C ALA A 28 -13.85 93.36 6.95
N SER A 29 -13.59 94.27 6.02
CA SER A 29 -13.96 95.69 6.07
C SER A 29 -15.06 95.99 5.05
N ALA A 30 -15.62 97.21 5.09
CA ALA A 30 -16.53 97.67 4.04
C ALA A 30 -15.89 97.51 2.65
N VAL A 31 -16.72 97.22 1.66
CA VAL A 31 -16.32 97.19 0.24
C VAL A 31 -16.48 98.59 -0.32
N THR A 32 -15.37 99.20 -0.70
CA THR A 32 -15.28 100.57 -1.22
C THR A 32 -15.23 100.58 -2.74
N SER A 33 -15.40 101.76 -3.36
CA SER A 33 -15.35 101.94 -4.83
C SER A 33 -14.02 101.49 -5.46
N GLU A 34 -12.91 101.60 -4.72
CA GLU A 34 -11.58 101.13 -5.14
C GLU A 34 -11.48 99.60 -5.12
N ASP A 35 -12.13 98.94 -4.15
CA ASP A 35 -12.16 97.47 -4.06
C ASP A 35 -12.90 96.83 -5.23
N VAL A 36 -13.89 97.55 -5.78
CA VAL A 36 -14.68 97.08 -6.93
C VAL A 36 -13.80 96.93 -8.16
N ASP A 37 -12.88 97.86 -8.41
CA ASP A 37 -11.99 97.80 -9.57
C ASP A 37 -11.00 96.64 -9.45
N GLU A 38 -10.46 96.42 -8.25
CA GLU A 38 -9.60 95.26 -7.95
C GLU A 38 -10.38 93.93 -8.08
N LEU A 39 -11.61 93.87 -7.57
CA LEU A 39 -12.49 92.70 -7.66
C LEU A 39 -12.86 92.39 -9.11
N VAL A 40 -13.19 93.41 -9.91
CA VAL A 40 -13.52 93.26 -11.34
C VAL A 40 -12.30 92.81 -12.14
N ALA A 41 -11.09 93.32 -11.85
CA ALA A 41 -9.86 92.84 -12.48
C ALA A 41 -9.64 91.35 -12.20
N ARG A 42 -9.80 90.91 -10.95
CA ARG A 42 -9.69 89.50 -10.54
C ARG A 42 -10.80 88.62 -11.11
N LEU A 43 -12.03 89.13 -11.22
CA LEU A 43 -13.14 88.43 -11.88
C LEU A 43 -12.87 88.23 -13.37
N ARG A 44 -12.35 89.25 -14.06
CA ARG A 44 -11.95 89.15 -15.47
C ARG A 44 -10.79 88.19 -15.67
N GLU A 45 -9.83 88.14 -14.76
CA GLU A 45 -8.74 87.16 -14.77
C GLU A 45 -9.24 85.73 -14.51
N ALA A 46 -10.17 85.54 -13.57
CA ALA A 46 -10.83 84.25 -13.31
C ALA A 46 -11.70 83.79 -14.48
N LEU A 47 -12.38 84.72 -15.18
CA LEU A 47 -13.14 84.45 -16.40
C LEU A 47 -12.22 84.12 -17.60
N ARG A 48 -11.01 84.67 -17.66
CA ARG A 48 -10.03 84.38 -18.72
C ARG A 48 -9.27 83.06 -18.52
N SER A 49 -9.03 82.67 -17.27
CA SER A 49 -8.28 81.44 -16.92
C SER A 49 -9.13 80.16 -16.89
N SER A 50 -10.43 80.27 -17.19
CA SER A 50 -11.41 79.19 -17.15
C SER A 50 -12.25 79.14 -18.43
N LEU A 51 -12.47 77.94 -19.00
CA LEU A 51 -13.35 77.73 -20.15
C LEU A 51 -14.85 77.87 -19.82
N ARG A 52 -15.23 77.94 -18.54
CA ARG A 52 -16.63 78.04 -18.07
C ARG A 52 -16.93 79.42 -17.46
N PRO A 53 -18.07 80.06 -17.81
CA PRO A 53 -18.42 81.38 -17.30
C PRO A 53 -18.78 81.33 -15.80
N ILE A 54 -18.46 82.40 -15.07
CA ILE A 54 -19.04 82.67 -13.75
C ILE A 54 -20.44 83.21 -13.98
N HIS A 55 -21.43 82.77 -13.19
CA HIS A 55 -22.85 83.06 -13.37
C HIS A 55 -23.40 84.02 -12.29
N ALA A 56 -22.81 84.01 -11.10
CA ALA A 56 -23.18 84.91 -10.00
C ALA A 56 -21.97 85.34 -9.16
N LEU A 57 -22.04 86.51 -8.55
CA LEU A 57 -21.05 87.06 -7.62
C LEU A 57 -21.71 87.25 -6.25
N LEU A 58 -21.27 86.49 -5.26
CA LEU A 58 -21.68 86.59 -3.86
C LEU A 58 -20.66 87.42 -3.09
N ILE A 59 -21.07 88.57 -2.55
CA ILE A 59 -20.26 89.45 -1.71
C ILE A 59 -20.67 89.27 -0.26
N VAL A 60 -19.68 88.96 0.59
CA VAL A 60 -19.86 88.81 2.03
C VAL A 60 -19.00 89.86 2.73
N ALA A 61 -19.64 90.92 3.23
CA ALA A 61 -18.97 92.08 3.82
C ALA A 61 -19.82 92.73 4.92
N PRO A 62 -19.23 93.49 5.86
CA PRO A 62 -19.99 94.21 6.88
C PRO A 62 -20.91 95.29 6.31
N SER A 63 -20.45 95.97 5.25
CA SER A 63 -21.21 96.89 4.43
C SER A 63 -20.59 96.95 3.03
N VAL A 64 -21.37 97.40 2.06
CA VAL A 64 -20.89 97.79 0.73
C VAL A 64 -21.28 99.25 0.60
N ASP A 65 -20.31 100.12 0.37
CA ASP A 65 -20.56 101.56 0.27
C ASP A 65 -21.47 101.82 -0.94
N ASP A 66 -22.35 102.83 -0.87
CA ASP A 66 -23.37 103.03 -1.90
C ASP A 66 -22.77 103.26 -3.29
N GLU A 67 -21.65 103.99 -3.36
CA GLU A 67 -20.90 104.18 -4.61
C GLU A 67 -20.31 102.85 -5.12
N ALA A 68 -19.80 102.00 -4.22
CA ALA A 68 -19.28 100.68 -4.54
C ALA A 68 -20.41 99.73 -5.00
N MET A 69 -21.58 99.80 -4.38
CA MET A 69 -22.74 98.99 -4.71
C MET A 69 -23.26 99.33 -6.12
N GLN A 70 -23.41 100.62 -6.42
CA GLN A 70 -23.82 101.07 -7.76
C GLN A 70 -22.80 100.65 -8.84
N LYS A 71 -21.51 100.77 -8.52
CA LYS A 71 -20.42 100.36 -9.43
C LYS A 71 -20.37 98.83 -9.62
N LEU A 72 -20.60 98.06 -8.56
CA LEU A 72 -20.68 96.59 -8.62
C LEU A 72 -21.88 96.11 -9.42
N GLU A 73 -23.06 96.71 -9.22
CA GLU A 73 -24.24 96.38 -10.00
C GLU A 73 -24.05 96.70 -11.49
N ALA A 74 -23.47 97.87 -11.80
CA ALA A 74 -23.16 98.25 -13.18
C ALA A 74 -22.16 97.28 -13.82
N LYS A 75 -21.10 96.90 -13.10
CA LYS A 75 -20.07 95.97 -13.60
C LYS A 75 -20.54 94.53 -13.68
N CYS A 76 -21.38 94.08 -12.75
CA CYS A 76 -22.00 92.76 -12.84
C CYS A 76 -22.98 92.68 -14.02
N ARG A 77 -23.74 93.76 -14.30
CA ARG A 77 -24.56 93.84 -15.52
C ARG A 77 -23.71 93.81 -16.79
N GLU A 78 -22.60 94.55 -16.84
CA GLU A 78 -21.64 94.52 -17.96
C GLU A 78 -21.09 93.11 -18.21
N LEU A 79 -20.80 92.36 -17.14
CA LEU A 79 -20.26 91.00 -17.20
C LEU A 79 -21.32 89.89 -17.23
N SER A 80 -22.61 90.24 -17.32
CA SER A 80 -23.75 89.30 -17.26
C SER A 80 -23.77 88.39 -16.01
N LEU A 81 -23.34 88.93 -14.87
CA LEU A 81 -23.31 88.26 -13.56
C LEU A 81 -24.49 88.70 -12.69
N LYS A 82 -25.08 87.77 -11.93
CA LYS A 82 -26.03 88.10 -10.86
C LYS A 82 -25.28 88.48 -9.58
N LEU A 83 -25.45 89.71 -9.09
CA LEU A 83 -24.86 90.16 -7.83
C LEU A 83 -25.73 89.74 -6.64
N ILE A 84 -25.11 89.20 -5.58
CA ILE A 84 -25.76 88.83 -4.33
C ILE A 84 -24.90 89.41 -3.19
N VAL A 85 -25.50 90.18 -2.28
CA VAL A 85 -24.76 90.81 -1.16
C VAL A 85 -25.31 90.32 0.18
N ALA A 86 -24.47 89.68 0.97
CA ALA A 86 -24.77 89.21 2.32
C ALA A 86 -24.02 90.06 3.34
N ARG A 87 -24.76 90.78 4.20
CA ARG A 87 -24.18 91.68 5.22
C ARG A 87 -23.84 90.91 6.50
N VAL A 88 -22.59 90.99 6.96
CA VAL A 88 -22.11 90.32 8.18
C VAL A 88 -21.58 91.35 9.20
N PRO A 89 -22.39 91.79 10.17
CA PRO A 89 -22.12 93.01 10.93
C PRO A 89 -20.98 92.88 11.97
N ARG A 90 -20.71 91.69 12.54
CA ARG A 90 -19.75 91.53 13.66
C ARG A 90 -18.36 91.12 13.17
N VAL A 91 -17.30 91.75 13.69
CA VAL A 91 -15.88 91.53 13.27
C VAL A 91 -15.44 90.07 13.49
N ILE A 92 -15.91 89.44 14.57
CA ILE A 92 -15.51 88.07 14.91
C ILE A 92 -16.14 87.03 13.97
N ASP A 93 -17.35 87.29 13.48
CA ASP A 93 -18.06 86.43 12.53
C ASP A 93 -17.48 86.56 11.12
N ARG A 94 -16.94 87.74 10.79
CA ARG A 94 -16.15 88.00 9.58
C ARG A 94 -14.83 87.24 9.55
N ILE A 95 -14.13 87.15 10.69
CA ILE A 95 -12.89 86.36 10.83
C ILE A 95 -13.19 84.86 10.76
N ARG A 96 -14.34 84.42 11.30
CA ARG A 96 -14.78 83.02 11.26
C ARG A 96 -15.19 82.56 9.86
N LEU A 97 -15.92 83.38 9.10
CA LEU A 97 -16.24 83.10 7.69
C LEU A 97 -15.00 83.09 6.79
N ALA A 98 -14.04 83.99 7.02
CA ALA A 98 -12.74 83.97 6.33
C ALA A 98 -11.92 82.72 6.69
N ALA A 99 -12.02 82.22 7.93
CA ALA A 99 -11.40 80.98 8.37
C ALA A 99 -12.07 79.73 7.77
N VAL A 100 -13.40 79.73 7.62
CA VAL A 100 -14.16 78.67 6.92
C VAL A 100 -13.81 78.67 5.42
N GLY A 101 -13.72 79.84 4.79
CA GLY A 101 -13.27 79.95 3.39
C GLY A 101 -11.83 79.48 3.19
N LYS A 102 -10.93 79.80 4.13
CA LYS A 102 -9.55 79.31 4.14
C LYS A 102 -9.46 77.80 4.41
N ALA A 103 -10.33 77.26 5.27
CA ALA A 103 -10.47 75.81 5.44
C ALA A 103 -11.02 75.15 4.16
N VAL A 104 -12.01 75.71 3.47
CA VAL A 104 -12.47 75.15 2.19
C VAL A 104 -11.37 75.20 1.11
N GLU A 105 -10.52 76.24 1.10
CA GLU A 105 -9.32 76.37 0.24
C GLU A 105 -8.23 75.32 0.60
N GLU A 106 -7.91 75.14 1.88
CA GLU A 106 -6.90 74.17 2.34
C GLU A 106 -7.38 72.72 2.18
N PHE A 107 -8.69 72.46 2.28
CA PHE A 107 -9.30 71.12 2.18
C PHE A 107 -9.72 70.71 0.77
N SER A 108 -9.61 71.60 -0.23
CA SER A 108 -9.72 71.25 -1.66
C SER A 108 -8.39 70.72 -2.24
N LYS A 109 -7.31 70.72 -1.43
CA LYS A 109 -6.03 70.08 -1.74
C LYS A 109 -5.49 69.27 -0.54
N GLY A 110 -6.08 68.11 -0.27
CA GLY A 110 -5.42 67.04 0.49
C GLY A 110 -5.98 66.75 1.89
N VAL A 111 -5.88 65.48 2.26
CA VAL A 111 -6.53 64.79 3.39
C VAL A 111 -5.94 65.18 4.75
N ALA A 112 -6.77 65.56 5.72
CA ALA A 112 -6.84 64.98 7.09
C ALA A 112 -7.73 65.83 8.04
N GLU A 113 -8.66 65.16 8.72
CA GLU A 113 -9.45 65.56 9.90
C GLU A 113 -10.13 66.96 9.96
N PRO A 114 -11.22 67.18 9.20
CA PRO A 114 -12.12 68.33 9.39
C PRO A 114 -12.99 68.23 10.65
N TYR A 115 -13.26 67.01 11.11
CA TYR A 115 -14.32 66.73 12.09
C TYR A 115 -13.92 67.08 13.53
N LYS A 116 -12.65 66.97 13.88
CA LYS A 116 -12.14 67.27 15.22
C LYS A 116 -12.20 68.76 15.53
N LEU A 117 -11.90 69.60 14.53
CA LEU A 117 -12.04 71.06 14.63
C LEU A 117 -13.51 71.52 14.61
N ALA A 118 -14.36 70.87 13.81
CA ALA A 118 -15.81 71.12 13.80
C ALA A 118 -16.47 70.72 15.14
N MET A 119 -15.98 69.66 15.79
CA MET A 119 -16.43 69.24 17.12
C MET A 119 -15.92 70.15 18.25
N ASP A 120 -14.71 70.70 18.17
CA ASP A 120 -14.27 71.74 19.12
C ASP A 120 -15.03 73.07 18.93
N LEU A 121 -15.51 73.35 17.70
CA LEU A 121 -16.40 74.48 17.41
C LEU A 121 -17.87 74.22 17.79
N SER A 122 -18.31 72.96 17.90
CA SER A 122 -19.67 72.60 18.35
C SER A 122 -19.96 73.01 19.81
N LYS A 123 -18.92 73.32 20.60
CA LYS A 123 -19.04 73.89 21.96
C LYS A 123 -19.40 75.39 21.96
N LEU A 124 -19.58 76.02 20.81
CA LEU A 124 -20.04 77.42 20.66
C LEU A 124 -21.48 77.48 20.10
N SER A 125 -22.35 76.55 20.51
CA SER A 125 -23.72 76.34 20.03
C SER A 125 -24.73 77.47 20.37
N THR A 126 -24.31 78.72 20.50
CA THR A 126 -25.22 79.82 20.90
C THR A 126 -25.20 81.07 20.01
N VAL A 127 -24.52 81.09 18.86
CA VAL A 127 -24.36 82.37 18.12
C VAL A 127 -24.44 82.26 16.58
N ILE A 128 -25.15 81.26 16.06
CA ILE A 128 -25.65 81.30 14.68
C ILE A 128 -27.17 81.30 14.79
N ASP A 129 -27.81 82.35 14.29
CA ASP A 129 -29.25 82.27 14.02
C ASP A 129 -29.43 81.39 12.79
N VAL A 130 -29.50 80.08 13.06
CA VAL A 130 -29.68 79.03 12.07
C VAL A 130 -30.94 79.29 11.25
N ASP A 131 -31.96 79.92 11.84
CA ASP A 131 -33.21 80.26 11.16
C ASP A 131 -32.99 81.29 10.05
N THR A 132 -32.11 82.28 10.24
CA THR A 132 -31.82 83.29 9.20
C THR A 132 -30.98 82.72 8.05
N ALA A 133 -30.00 81.86 8.34
CA ALA A 133 -29.22 81.18 7.30
C ALA A 133 -30.06 80.12 6.56
N GLU A 134 -30.95 79.43 7.27
CA GLU A 134 -31.93 78.51 6.71
C GLU A 134 -32.92 79.26 5.84
N VAL A 135 -33.42 80.44 6.23
CA VAL A 135 -34.32 81.28 5.41
C VAL A 135 -33.63 81.75 4.13
N VAL A 136 -32.38 82.21 4.19
CA VAL A 136 -31.65 82.66 2.98
C VAL A 136 -31.31 81.50 2.05
N LEU A 137 -30.95 80.33 2.59
CA LEU A 137 -30.76 79.12 1.79
C LEU A 137 -32.10 78.61 1.25
N ARG A 138 -33.19 78.69 2.02
CA ARG A 138 -34.56 78.32 1.63
C ARG A 138 -35.07 79.22 0.51
N ASP A 139 -34.81 80.53 0.53
CA ASP A 139 -35.17 81.47 -0.56
C ASP A 139 -34.38 81.18 -1.85
N VAL A 140 -33.08 80.84 -1.74
CA VAL A 140 -32.25 80.43 -2.89
C VAL A 140 -32.71 79.08 -3.44
N VAL A 141 -33.13 78.16 -2.57
CA VAL A 141 -33.56 76.79 -2.89
C VAL A 141 -34.99 76.75 -3.43
N GLU A 142 -35.91 77.59 -2.95
CA GLU A 142 -37.28 77.75 -3.47
C GLU A 142 -37.27 78.46 -4.82
N GLY A 143 -36.41 79.46 -5.02
CA GLY A 143 -36.18 80.08 -6.34
C GLY A 143 -35.57 79.15 -7.39
N LEU A 144 -35.03 77.99 -6.98
CA LEU A 144 -34.40 76.99 -7.84
C LEU A 144 -35.15 75.63 -7.87
N GLY A 145 -36.28 75.50 -7.15
CA GLY A 145 -37.08 74.26 -7.13
C GLY A 145 -36.46 73.07 -6.39
N LEU A 146 -35.54 73.29 -5.45
CA LEU A 146 -34.73 72.25 -4.78
C LEU A 146 -35.20 71.93 -3.34
N ALA A 147 -36.39 72.40 -2.94
CA ALA A 147 -36.88 72.35 -1.56
C ALA A 147 -36.95 70.93 -0.96
N ASP A 148 -37.26 69.91 -1.77
CA ASP A 148 -37.42 68.54 -1.31
C ASP A 148 -36.09 67.81 -1.07
N SER A 149 -35.04 68.14 -1.86
CA SER A 149 -33.72 67.53 -1.74
C SER A 149 -32.97 68.00 -0.49
N VAL A 150 -33.02 69.30 -0.20
CA VAL A 150 -32.40 69.88 1.02
C VAL A 150 -33.12 69.42 2.29
N ARG A 151 -34.46 69.35 2.29
CA ARG A 151 -35.24 68.78 3.40
C ARG A 151 -34.93 67.30 3.65
N SER A 152 -34.49 66.55 2.63
CA SER A 152 -34.11 65.14 2.80
C SER A 152 -32.73 64.97 3.44
N ILE A 153 -31.79 65.89 3.18
CA ILE A 153 -30.40 65.86 3.65
C ILE A 153 -30.26 66.52 5.05
N ALA A 154 -31.05 67.56 5.32
CA ALA A 154 -31.00 68.32 6.57
C ALA A 154 -31.79 67.68 7.75
N ARG A 155 -32.33 66.46 7.60
CA ARG A 155 -32.93 65.75 8.74
C ARG A 155 -31.87 65.45 9.80
N GLU A 156 -32.23 65.61 11.08
CA GLU A 156 -31.40 65.26 12.24
C GLU A 156 -30.65 63.94 12.01
N PRO A 157 -29.34 63.84 12.32
CA PRO A 157 -28.61 62.60 12.17
C PRO A 157 -29.29 61.49 12.99
N ILE A 158 -29.67 60.39 12.33
CA ILE A 158 -30.20 59.21 13.04
C ILE A 158 -29.03 58.58 13.79
N ALA A 159 -29.15 58.52 15.11
CA ALA A 159 -28.25 57.75 15.94
C ALA A 159 -28.43 56.25 15.66
N LEU A 160 -27.34 55.53 15.46
CA LEU A 160 -27.33 54.07 15.51
C LEU A 160 -27.51 53.65 16.97
N THR A 161 -28.78 53.58 17.39
CA THR A 161 -29.17 53.12 18.73
C THR A 161 -29.03 51.61 18.84
N GLU A 162 -28.64 51.12 20.02
CA GLU A 162 -28.57 49.67 20.23
C GLU A 162 -29.95 49.02 20.08
N PRO A 163 -30.02 47.88 19.36
CA PRO A 163 -31.25 47.11 19.27
C PRO A 163 -31.58 46.49 20.64
N ILE A 164 -32.87 46.28 20.88
CA ILE A 164 -33.37 45.57 22.05
C ILE A 164 -33.05 44.08 21.86
N LEU A 165 -31.93 43.63 22.45
CA LEU A 165 -31.52 42.24 22.49
C LEU A 165 -32.17 41.55 23.70
N THR A 166 -33.28 40.85 23.46
CA THR A 166 -34.00 40.05 24.46
C THR A 166 -34.28 38.68 23.90
N HIS A 167 -34.24 37.65 24.75
CA HIS A 167 -34.54 36.27 24.34
C HIS A 167 -35.85 36.24 23.54
N PRO A 168 -35.87 35.60 22.35
CA PRO A 168 -34.86 34.69 21.80
C PRO A 168 -33.69 35.33 21.02
N ILE A 169 -33.66 36.67 20.84
CA ILE A 169 -32.60 37.39 20.12
C ILE A 169 -31.59 37.95 21.13
N ASN A 170 -30.45 37.28 21.29
CA ASN A 170 -29.46 37.64 22.31
C ASN A 170 -28.21 38.31 21.72
N ARG A 171 -28.03 38.25 20.40
CA ARG A 171 -26.87 38.78 19.67
C ARG A 171 -27.30 39.49 18.40
N TYR A 172 -26.41 40.31 17.82
CA TYR A 172 -26.68 41.00 16.56
C TYR A 172 -26.87 40.02 15.39
N GLU A 173 -26.17 38.89 15.40
CA GLU A 173 -26.34 37.83 14.40
C GLU A 173 -27.72 37.19 14.48
N ASP A 174 -28.32 37.12 15.68
CA ASP A 174 -29.65 36.55 15.89
C ASP A 174 -30.74 37.42 15.23
N LEU A 175 -30.51 38.73 15.03
CA LEU A 175 -31.41 39.60 14.26
C LEU A 175 -31.43 39.18 12.79
N VAL A 176 -30.25 38.94 12.21
CA VAL A 176 -30.10 38.48 10.82
C VAL A 176 -30.72 37.10 10.65
N ASP A 177 -30.36 36.17 11.55
CA ASP A 177 -30.86 34.79 11.53
C ASP A 177 -32.39 34.73 11.77
N GLY A 178 -32.94 35.62 12.60
CA GLY A 178 -34.38 35.76 12.78
C GLY A 178 -35.07 36.29 11.53
N MET A 179 -34.49 37.30 10.86
CA MET A 179 -35.02 37.84 9.60
C MET A 179 -35.04 36.80 8.48
N LYS A 180 -34.05 35.89 8.41
CA LYS A 180 -34.01 34.82 7.41
C LYS A 180 -35.27 33.94 7.41
N TRP A 181 -35.85 33.65 8.59
CA TRP A 181 -37.09 32.87 8.70
C TRP A 181 -38.30 33.53 8.02
N PHE A 182 -38.29 34.85 7.87
CA PHE A 182 -39.37 35.57 7.18
C PHE A 182 -39.00 35.93 5.73
N LEU A 183 -37.73 36.28 5.47
CA LEU A 183 -37.29 36.73 4.15
C LEU A 183 -37.07 35.58 3.15
N TYR A 184 -36.80 34.36 3.62
CA TYR A 184 -36.67 33.18 2.74
C TYR A 184 -37.99 32.68 2.19
N ALA A 185 -39.13 33.09 2.74
CA ALA A 185 -40.40 32.81 2.09
C ALA A 185 -40.65 33.84 0.98
N PRO A 186 -41.27 33.44 -0.14
CA PRO A 186 -41.49 34.32 -1.29
C PRO A 186 -42.53 35.42 -1.00
N TRP A 187 -43.28 35.29 0.09
CA TRP A 187 -44.31 36.24 0.47
C TRP A 187 -43.72 37.46 1.16
N SER A 188 -44.40 38.59 1.00
CA SER A 188 -44.08 39.83 1.70
C SER A 188 -44.94 40.02 2.95
N LYS A 189 -46.08 39.32 3.03
CA LYS A 189 -46.99 39.30 4.17
C LYS A 189 -47.66 37.94 4.28
N ALA A 190 -47.56 37.29 5.45
CA ALA A 190 -48.18 35.99 5.72
C ALA A 190 -48.27 35.75 7.24
N SER A 191 -48.98 34.70 7.66
CA SER A 191 -48.98 34.27 9.07
C SER A 191 -47.64 33.63 9.46
N VAL A 192 -47.29 33.69 10.74
CA VAL A 192 -46.07 33.05 11.28
C VAL A 192 -46.08 31.53 10.99
N SER A 193 -47.25 30.89 10.97
CA SER A 193 -47.38 29.46 10.65
C SER A 193 -47.03 29.15 9.20
N GLU A 194 -47.42 30.00 8.26
CA GLU A 194 -47.09 29.85 6.84
C GLU A 194 -45.58 30.03 6.59
N PHE A 195 -44.97 31.06 7.20
CA PHE A 195 -43.52 31.25 7.16
C PHE A 195 -42.77 30.03 7.72
N HIS A 196 -43.16 29.56 8.92
CA HIS A 196 -42.54 28.39 9.54
C HIS A 196 -42.66 27.14 8.65
N SER A 197 -43.85 26.89 8.09
CA SER A 197 -44.12 25.71 7.27
C SER A 197 -43.28 25.72 5.99
N TYR A 198 -43.22 26.87 5.31
CA TYR A 198 -42.43 27.01 4.09
C TYR A 198 -40.94 26.86 4.34
N VAL A 199 -40.38 27.57 5.32
CA VAL A 199 -38.96 27.50 5.65
C VAL A 199 -38.58 26.11 6.15
N SER A 200 -39.46 25.46 6.92
CA SER A 200 -39.23 24.08 7.36
C SER A 200 -39.12 23.10 6.18
N ALA A 201 -40.05 23.18 5.22
CA ALA A 201 -40.12 22.27 4.08
C ALA A 201 -39.03 22.53 3.03
N ASN A 202 -38.73 23.81 2.75
CA ASN A 202 -37.89 24.21 1.62
C ASN A 202 -36.46 24.63 2.02
N VAL A 203 -36.18 24.86 3.30
CA VAL A 203 -34.85 25.33 3.73
C VAL A 203 -34.30 24.42 4.83
N MET A 204 -34.98 24.37 5.97
CA MET A 204 -34.52 23.65 7.16
C MET A 204 -34.34 22.16 6.89
N ARG A 205 -35.19 21.57 6.05
CA ARG A 205 -35.11 20.17 5.61
C ARG A 205 -33.73 19.79 5.06
N PHE A 206 -33.05 20.70 4.36
CA PHE A 206 -31.76 20.43 3.72
C PHE A 206 -30.56 20.59 4.66
N HIS A 207 -30.78 21.03 5.91
CA HIS A 207 -29.70 21.25 6.85
C HIS A 207 -29.20 19.96 7.50
N LEU A 208 -27.90 19.71 7.35
CA LEU A 208 -27.19 18.68 8.10
C LEU A 208 -27.03 19.08 9.57
N PHE A 209 -27.39 18.18 10.48
CA PHE A 209 -26.99 18.33 11.87
C PHE A 209 -25.50 17.97 12.00
N ARG A 210 -24.65 18.92 12.40
CA ARG A 210 -23.20 18.73 12.62
C ARG A 210 -22.70 19.53 13.83
N ARG A 211 -21.58 19.11 14.43
CA ARG A 211 -20.91 19.88 15.50
C ARG A 211 -20.22 21.12 14.91
N GLY A 212 -20.42 22.28 15.53
CA GLY A 212 -19.61 23.49 15.28
C GLY A 212 -19.88 24.28 13.99
N ARG A 213 -20.70 23.78 13.05
CA ARG A 213 -21.08 24.53 11.84
C ARG A 213 -22.47 25.16 11.99
N LYS A 214 -22.57 26.48 11.75
CA LYS A 214 -23.87 27.17 11.63
C LYS A 214 -24.52 26.75 10.31
N GLY A 215 -25.78 26.32 10.36
CA GLY A 215 -26.58 26.07 9.13
C GLY A 215 -26.99 27.38 8.45
N LEU A 216 -27.74 27.30 7.36
CA LEU A 216 -28.28 28.48 6.65
C LEU A 216 -29.09 29.40 7.58
N LEU A 217 -29.80 28.78 8.52
CA LEU A 217 -30.57 29.39 9.60
C LEU A 217 -29.75 29.20 10.88
N GLY A 218 -29.16 30.28 11.42
CA GLY A 218 -28.37 30.19 12.64
C GLY A 218 -29.22 29.99 13.91
N LEU A 219 -30.48 30.43 13.91
CA LEU A 219 -31.46 30.16 14.96
C LEU A 219 -32.23 28.87 14.67
N ASP A 220 -32.05 27.88 15.54
CA ASP A 220 -32.72 26.57 15.49
C ASP A 220 -34.14 26.68 16.07
N ILE A 221 -35.04 27.29 15.29
CA ILE A 221 -36.47 27.47 15.64
C ILE A 221 -37.23 26.22 15.19
N GLU A 222 -37.91 25.57 16.14
CA GLU A 222 -38.52 24.25 15.91
C GLU A 222 -40.04 24.23 16.16
N SER A 223 -40.61 25.37 16.54
CA SER A 223 -42.03 25.51 16.75
C SER A 223 -42.49 26.88 16.27
N VAL A 224 -43.76 26.93 15.87
CA VAL A 224 -44.43 28.18 15.49
C VAL A 224 -44.40 29.18 16.64
N ASP A 225 -44.56 28.74 17.89
CA ASP A 225 -44.55 29.63 19.05
C ASP A 225 -43.19 30.29 19.29
N LYS A 226 -42.08 29.55 19.12
CA LYS A 226 -40.74 30.15 19.16
C LYS A 226 -40.55 31.18 18.04
N LEU A 227 -41.13 30.93 16.85
CA LEU A 227 -41.06 31.89 15.75
C LEU A 227 -41.91 33.15 16.03
N LYS A 228 -43.04 33.03 16.75
CA LYS A 228 -43.82 34.18 17.22
C LYS A 228 -43.02 35.04 18.19
N ASP A 229 -42.27 34.43 19.11
CA ASP A 229 -41.40 35.16 20.03
C ASP A 229 -40.31 35.94 19.28
N VAL A 230 -39.71 35.31 18.25
CA VAL A 230 -38.75 35.99 17.35
C VAL A 230 -39.43 37.12 16.58
N ALA A 231 -40.64 36.93 16.04
CA ALA A 231 -41.38 37.96 15.34
C ALA A 231 -41.64 39.18 16.23
N ALA A 232 -42.08 38.96 17.46
CA ALA A 232 -42.29 40.04 18.43
C ALA A 232 -40.99 40.79 18.76
N ALA A 233 -39.87 40.08 18.90
CA ALA A 233 -38.56 40.69 19.14
C ALA A 233 -38.06 41.52 17.94
N LEU A 234 -38.23 41.04 16.70
CA LEU A 234 -37.89 41.79 15.49
C LEU A 234 -38.78 43.02 15.31
N ALA A 235 -40.07 42.90 15.61
CA ALA A 235 -41.02 44.01 15.53
C ALA A 235 -40.71 45.13 16.55
N LYS A 236 -40.29 44.78 17.77
CA LYS A 236 -39.80 45.75 18.78
C LYS A 236 -38.59 46.56 18.28
N ASN A 237 -37.76 45.95 17.44
CA ASN A 237 -36.62 46.61 16.79
C ASN A 237 -36.99 47.34 15.50
N GLY A 238 -38.28 47.39 15.13
CA GLY A 238 -38.77 48.07 13.93
C GLY A 238 -38.39 47.40 12.61
N LEU A 239 -37.87 46.17 12.64
CA LEU A 239 -37.41 45.45 11.45
C LEU A 239 -38.55 44.81 10.66
N ILE A 240 -39.65 44.45 11.32
CA ILE A 240 -40.86 43.93 10.68
C ILE A 240 -42.09 44.56 11.30
N ASN A 241 -43.24 44.41 10.66
CA ASN A 241 -44.53 44.68 11.28
C ASN A 241 -45.19 43.35 11.67
N TYR A 242 -45.52 43.19 12.96
CA TYR A 242 -46.13 41.97 13.49
C TYR A 242 -47.45 42.31 14.18
N ASP A 243 -48.53 41.69 13.72
CA ASP A 243 -49.85 41.74 14.37
C ASP A 243 -50.02 40.50 15.27
N PRO A 244 -49.98 40.65 16.61
CA PRO A 244 -50.14 39.53 17.53
C PRO A 244 -51.51 38.88 17.48
N SER A 245 -52.56 39.63 17.08
CA SER A 245 -53.95 39.15 17.09
C SER A 245 -54.22 38.14 15.98
N THR A 246 -53.64 38.38 14.80
CA THR A 246 -53.74 37.48 13.64
C THR A 246 -52.48 36.63 13.44
N SER A 247 -51.44 36.84 14.24
CA SER A 247 -50.10 36.27 14.03
C SER A 247 -49.56 36.55 12.62
N THR A 248 -49.87 37.70 12.04
CA THR A 248 -49.45 38.09 10.69
C THR A 248 -48.18 38.91 10.75
N VAL A 249 -47.20 38.56 9.91
CA VAL A 249 -45.96 39.30 9.73
C VAL A 249 -45.95 39.93 8.35
N ASP A 250 -45.59 41.21 8.30
CA ASP A 250 -45.32 41.96 7.08
C ASP A 250 -43.85 42.40 7.08
N VAL A 251 -43.11 41.86 6.10
CA VAL A 251 -41.68 42.14 5.94
C VAL A 251 -41.43 43.31 4.99
N THR A 252 -42.43 43.96 4.40
CA THR A 252 -42.19 45.12 3.51
C THR A 252 -41.72 46.36 4.26
N LYS A 253 -42.07 46.47 5.55
CA LYS A 253 -41.68 47.58 6.40
C LYS A 253 -40.15 47.63 6.57
N LEU A 254 -39.58 48.80 6.28
CA LEU A 254 -38.18 49.11 6.54
C LEU A 254 -38.08 49.87 7.87
N SER A 255 -37.00 49.63 8.61
CA SER A 255 -36.67 50.46 9.75
C SER A 255 -36.23 51.86 9.29
N PRO A 256 -36.33 52.90 10.16
CA PRO A 256 -35.87 54.24 9.82
C PRO A 256 -34.40 54.29 9.37
N THR A 257 -33.57 53.39 9.93
CA THR A 257 -32.16 53.25 9.56
C THR A 257 -32.00 52.67 8.16
N GLU A 258 -32.73 51.60 7.83
CA GLU A 258 -32.74 51.00 6.49
C GLU A 258 -33.19 52.01 5.43
N GLU A 259 -34.28 52.73 5.67
CA GLU A 259 -34.78 53.77 4.75
C GLU A 259 -33.75 54.87 4.51
N ARG A 260 -33.06 55.32 5.57
CA ARG A 260 -32.03 56.35 5.47
C ARG A 260 -30.83 55.88 4.66
N ILE A 261 -30.39 54.64 4.87
CA ILE A 261 -29.29 54.03 4.09
C ILE A 261 -29.64 54.07 2.60
N LEU A 262 -30.84 53.60 2.22
CA LEU A 262 -31.26 53.56 0.82
C LEU A 262 -31.36 54.96 0.20
N LYS A 263 -31.89 55.94 0.94
CA LYS A 263 -31.97 57.35 0.48
C LYS A 263 -30.60 57.98 0.29
N ILE A 264 -29.64 57.72 1.18
CA ILE A 264 -28.27 58.25 1.05
C ILE A 264 -27.60 57.60 -0.17
N LEU A 265 -27.72 56.28 -0.33
CA LEU A 265 -27.19 55.59 -1.50
C LEU A 265 -27.76 56.19 -2.78
N GLU A 266 -29.08 56.38 -2.85
CA GLU A 266 -29.77 56.91 -4.02
C GLU A 266 -29.41 58.38 -4.32
N ASN A 267 -29.50 59.26 -3.32
CA ASN A 267 -29.44 60.71 -3.53
C ASN A 267 -28.02 61.30 -3.45
N VAL A 268 -27.07 60.62 -2.79
CA VAL A 268 -25.72 61.16 -2.53
C VAL A 268 -24.64 60.40 -3.31
N PHE A 269 -24.80 59.08 -3.48
CA PHE A 269 -23.75 58.21 -4.02
C PHE A 269 -24.11 57.56 -5.37
N ASP A 270 -25.18 58.02 -6.03
CA ASP A 270 -25.70 57.44 -7.28
C ASP A 270 -25.80 55.89 -7.22
N GLY A 271 -26.21 55.38 -6.06
CA GLY A 271 -26.42 53.99 -5.72
C GLY A 271 -25.16 53.13 -5.51
N VAL A 272 -23.95 53.68 -5.38
CA VAL A 272 -22.74 52.90 -5.01
C VAL A 272 -21.90 53.68 -3.99
N ALA A 273 -21.75 53.13 -2.77
CA ALA A 273 -20.93 53.74 -1.74
C ALA A 273 -19.97 52.74 -1.09
N HIS A 274 -18.83 53.25 -0.60
CA HIS A 274 -18.01 52.50 0.33
C HIS A 274 -18.75 52.35 1.68
N ALA A 275 -18.72 51.17 2.31
CA ALA A 275 -19.46 50.92 3.55
C ALA A 275 -19.08 51.92 4.66
N ASP A 276 -17.79 52.24 4.82
CA ASP A 276 -17.33 53.23 5.80
C ASP A 276 -17.74 54.67 5.45
N ALA A 277 -17.88 54.99 4.15
CA ALA A 277 -18.34 56.33 3.74
C ALA A 277 -19.82 56.50 4.06
N LEU A 278 -20.62 55.45 3.82
CA LEU A 278 -22.04 55.42 4.15
C LEU A 278 -22.28 55.48 5.66
N ARG A 279 -21.43 54.83 6.44
CA ARG A 279 -21.48 54.85 7.91
C ARG A 279 -21.31 56.23 8.52
N LYS A 280 -20.53 57.13 7.89
CA LYS A 280 -20.29 58.51 8.38
C LYS A 280 -21.54 59.39 8.43
N PHE A 281 -22.64 58.98 7.80
CA PHE A 281 -23.93 59.69 7.83
C PHE A 281 -24.78 59.39 9.06
N PHE A 282 -24.27 58.55 9.96
CA PHE A 282 -24.95 58.12 11.18
C PHE A 282 -24.13 58.51 12.41
N VAL A 283 -24.82 58.83 13.51
CA VAL A 283 -24.17 59.08 14.80
C VAL A 283 -23.99 57.74 15.51
N GLU A 284 -22.74 57.38 15.79
CA GLU A 284 -22.42 56.16 16.52
C GLU A 284 -22.70 56.35 18.02
N ALA A 285 -23.90 55.93 18.46
CA ALA A 285 -24.30 56.00 19.86
C ALA A 285 -24.04 54.70 20.65
N SER A 286 -23.58 53.63 19.97
CA SER A 286 -23.34 52.30 20.54
C SER A 286 -21.85 51.95 20.54
N ALA A 287 -21.38 51.32 21.62
CA ALA A 287 -20.02 50.73 21.68
C ALA A 287 -19.84 49.51 20.74
N ASN A 288 -20.94 48.97 20.20
CA ASN A 288 -20.98 47.83 19.28
C ASN A 288 -21.47 48.23 17.87
N SER A 289 -21.31 49.52 17.50
CA SER A 289 -21.75 50.09 16.22
C SER A 289 -21.30 49.27 15.01
N ASP A 290 -20.09 48.69 15.03
CA ASP A 290 -19.57 47.79 13.98
C ASP A 290 -20.42 46.54 13.73
N ARG A 291 -20.90 45.90 14.80
CA ARG A 291 -21.69 44.65 14.72
C ARG A 291 -23.10 44.95 14.27
N LEU A 292 -23.69 46.02 14.82
CA LEU A 292 -25.00 46.51 14.40
C LEU A 292 -25.00 46.92 12.92
N TRP A 293 -23.98 47.65 12.47
CA TRP A 293 -23.82 48.07 11.09
C TRP A 293 -23.79 46.87 10.13
N ARG A 294 -22.98 45.85 10.45
CA ARG A 294 -22.93 44.60 9.69
C ARG A 294 -24.29 43.89 9.65
N ALA A 295 -24.98 43.79 10.79
CA ALA A 295 -26.30 43.16 10.85
C ALA A 295 -27.33 43.89 9.96
N ILE A 296 -27.37 45.23 10.01
CA ILE A 296 -28.27 46.04 9.18
C ILE A 296 -27.97 45.86 7.69
N LEU A 297 -26.70 45.92 7.29
CA LEU A 297 -26.31 45.71 5.90
C LEU A 297 -26.66 44.30 5.42
N SER A 298 -26.45 43.27 6.25
CA SER A 298 -26.87 41.90 5.94
C SER A 298 -28.39 41.76 5.81
N ILE A 299 -29.18 42.46 6.63
CA ILE A 299 -30.64 42.46 6.49
C ILE A 299 -31.08 43.14 5.19
N LEU A 300 -30.48 44.28 4.83
CA LEU A 300 -30.74 44.95 3.55
C LEU A 300 -30.37 44.07 2.34
N GLU A 301 -29.29 43.30 2.45
CA GLU A 301 -28.88 42.33 1.44
C GLU A 301 -29.88 41.15 1.35
N LEU A 302 -30.32 40.60 2.48
CA LEU A 302 -31.35 39.56 2.53
C LEU A 302 -32.69 40.03 1.95
N ARG A 303 -33.02 41.32 2.08
CA ARG A 303 -34.21 41.94 1.47
C ARG A 303 -34.09 42.11 -0.05
N GLY A 304 -32.90 41.91 -0.62
CA GLY A 304 -32.62 42.11 -2.04
C GLY A 304 -32.55 43.58 -2.45
N LEU A 305 -32.33 44.50 -1.51
CA LEU A 305 -32.30 45.94 -1.77
C LEU A 305 -30.89 46.46 -2.04
N VAL A 306 -29.89 45.80 -1.47
CA VAL A 306 -28.47 46.11 -1.69
C VAL A 306 -27.66 44.84 -1.95
N CYS A 307 -26.48 45.01 -2.54
CA CYS A 307 -25.44 43.98 -2.59
C CYS A 307 -24.20 44.50 -1.85
N VAL A 308 -23.61 43.67 -0.98
CA VAL A 308 -22.39 44.02 -0.24
C VAL A 308 -21.25 43.17 -0.77
N ASN A 309 -20.37 43.77 -1.59
CA ASN A 309 -19.24 43.04 -2.16
C ASN A 309 -18.01 43.13 -1.23
N SER A 310 -17.56 41.99 -0.71
CA SER A 310 -16.27 41.82 -0.02
C SER A 310 -15.09 41.65 -0.97
N ASP A 311 -15.35 41.20 -2.21
CA ASP A 311 -14.32 40.64 -3.10
C ASP A 311 -13.65 41.68 -4.03
N GLY A 312 -13.81 42.97 -3.75
CA GLY A 312 -13.05 44.03 -4.46
C GLY A 312 -13.33 44.16 -5.96
N LYS A 313 -14.38 43.54 -6.51
CA LYS A 313 -14.79 43.70 -7.92
C LYS A 313 -15.64 44.96 -8.15
N CYS A 314 -15.22 46.09 -7.59
CA CYS A 314 -15.55 47.38 -8.19
C CYS A 314 -14.35 47.74 -9.08
N PRO A 315 -14.53 48.10 -10.36
CA PRO A 315 -13.43 48.28 -11.33
C PRO A 315 -12.31 49.23 -10.87
N ASP A 316 -12.59 50.10 -9.90
CA ASP A 316 -11.74 51.25 -9.58
C ASP A 316 -10.98 51.16 -8.23
N ALA A 317 -11.19 50.16 -7.37
CA ALA A 317 -10.39 49.96 -6.13
C ALA A 317 -10.59 48.59 -5.41
N PRO A 318 -9.62 47.66 -5.46
CA PRO A 318 -9.69 46.38 -4.73
C PRO A 318 -9.39 46.51 -3.22
N GLY A 319 -10.00 45.66 -2.38
CA GLY A 319 -9.68 45.52 -0.95
C GLY A 319 -10.61 46.25 0.05
N LYS A 320 -11.74 46.77 -0.42
CA LYS A 320 -12.65 47.63 0.34
C LYS A 320 -14.11 47.19 0.13
N SER A 321 -14.94 47.23 1.19
CA SER A 321 -16.34 46.75 1.12
C SER A 321 -17.26 47.83 0.55
N TYR A 322 -17.94 47.50 -0.54
CA TYR A 322 -18.87 48.40 -1.23
C TYR A 322 -20.31 47.95 -1.02
N VAL A 323 -21.20 48.91 -0.83
CA VAL A 323 -22.65 48.74 -0.75
C VAL A 323 -23.25 49.31 -2.03
N VAL A 324 -23.91 48.45 -2.80
CA VAL A 324 -24.52 48.78 -4.10
C VAL A 324 -26.04 48.70 -3.96
N LEU A 325 -26.74 49.78 -4.29
CA LEU A 325 -28.20 49.82 -4.38
C LEU A 325 -28.68 49.01 -5.59
N LEU A 326 -29.56 48.04 -5.37
CA LEU A 326 -30.09 47.16 -6.40
C LEU A 326 -31.42 47.70 -6.92
N ARG A 327 -31.35 48.50 -7.99
CA ARG A 327 -32.52 48.95 -8.78
C ARG A 327 -32.25 48.88 -10.27
N GLY A 328 -33.31 48.72 -11.06
CA GLY A 328 -33.25 48.67 -12.53
C GLY A 328 -32.21 47.67 -13.05
N GLU A 329 -31.32 48.15 -13.93
CA GLU A 329 -30.30 47.32 -14.58
C GLU A 329 -29.30 46.70 -13.58
N ARG A 330 -28.99 47.38 -12.46
CA ARG A 330 -28.08 46.83 -11.43
C ARG A 330 -28.69 45.62 -10.74
N ALA A 331 -29.99 45.66 -10.44
CA ALA A 331 -30.72 44.52 -9.88
C ALA A 331 -30.74 43.34 -10.86
N ARG A 332 -31.02 43.60 -12.15
CA ARG A 332 -31.02 42.58 -13.20
C ARG A 332 -29.65 41.91 -13.37
N LYS A 333 -28.57 42.68 -13.43
CA LYS A 333 -27.20 42.14 -13.52
C LYS A 333 -26.83 41.29 -12.29
N CYS A 334 -27.19 41.76 -11.10
CA CYS A 334 -26.95 41.02 -9.86
C CYS A 334 -27.73 39.70 -9.84
N LEU A 335 -29.00 39.75 -10.24
CA LEU A 335 -29.88 38.59 -10.36
C LEU A 335 -29.26 37.53 -11.28
N GLU A 336 -28.93 37.88 -12.53
CA GLU A 336 -28.38 36.92 -13.49
C GLU A 336 -27.02 36.36 -13.05
N SER A 337 -26.18 37.18 -12.40
CA SER A 337 -24.91 36.71 -11.84
C SER A 337 -25.13 35.62 -10.78
N TRP A 338 -26.04 35.84 -9.83
CA TRP A 338 -26.33 34.87 -8.77
C TRP A 338 -27.00 33.61 -9.30
N LEU A 339 -27.94 33.75 -10.24
CA LEU A 339 -28.59 32.59 -10.85
C LEU A 339 -27.59 31.76 -11.67
N GLY A 340 -26.63 32.40 -12.35
CA GLY A 340 -25.55 31.69 -13.04
C GLY A 340 -24.64 30.89 -12.10
N GLU A 341 -24.43 31.34 -10.86
CA GLU A 341 -23.73 30.56 -9.82
C GLU A 341 -24.57 29.36 -9.36
N VAL A 342 -25.87 29.56 -9.15
CA VAL A 342 -26.81 28.49 -8.77
C VAL A 342 -26.85 27.39 -9.84
N GLU A 343 -26.91 27.76 -11.12
CA GLU A 343 -26.95 26.80 -12.24
C GLU A 343 -25.69 25.93 -12.32
N LYS A 344 -24.51 26.48 -11.99
CA LYS A 344 -23.27 25.70 -11.88
C LYS A 344 -23.35 24.66 -10.78
N VAL A 345 -23.88 25.02 -9.61
CA VAL A 345 -24.07 24.08 -8.49
C VAL A 345 -25.10 23.01 -8.84
N VAL A 346 -26.22 23.38 -9.46
CA VAL A 346 -27.24 22.42 -9.94
C VAL A 346 -26.64 21.41 -10.92
N SER A 347 -25.74 21.86 -11.80
CA SER A 347 -25.04 20.96 -12.72
C SER A 347 -24.15 19.96 -11.97
N GLY A 348 -23.40 20.41 -10.96
CA GLY A 348 -22.60 19.53 -10.10
C GLY A 348 -23.44 18.57 -9.25
N ILE A 349 -24.66 18.96 -8.86
CA ILE A 349 -25.59 18.08 -8.15
C ILE A 349 -25.97 16.87 -9.02
N ARG A 350 -26.21 17.05 -10.34
CA ARG A 350 -26.63 15.97 -11.24
C ARG A 350 -25.59 14.84 -11.34
N GLU A 351 -24.31 15.16 -11.27
CA GLU A 351 -23.25 14.15 -11.30
C GLU A 351 -23.24 13.23 -10.07
N LEU A 352 -23.70 13.75 -8.92
CA LEU A 352 -23.74 13.04 -7.64
C LEU A 352 -25.14 12.53 -7.28
N GLU A 353 -26.13 12.79 -8.12
CA GLU A 353 -27.53 12.42 -7.91
C GLU A 353 -27.74 10.93 -7.57
N PRO A 354 -27.06 9.95 -8.23
CA PRO A 354 -27.19 8.54 -7.87
C PRO A 354 -26.82 8.24 -6.42
N TYR A 355 -25.94 9.04 -5.83
CA TYR A 355 -25.47 8.89 -4.45
C TYR A 355 -26.26 9.79 -3.48
N GLY A 356 -27.11 10.68 -3.97
CA GLY A 356 -27.66 11.80 -3.21
C GLY A 356 -28.83 11.50 -2.28
N TYR A 357 -28.76 10.48 -1.43
CA TYR A 357 -29.82 10.15 -0.45
C TYR A 357 -29.36 10.52 0.96
N VAL A 358 -29.71 11.74 1.40
CA VAL A 358 -29.11 12.38 2.57
C VAL A 358 -30.03 12.30 3.78
N VAL A 359 -29.49 11.87 4.92
CA VAL A 359 -30.21 11.70 6.19
C VAL A 359 -29.34 12.15 7.36
N THR A 360 -29.94 12.90 8.28
CA THR A 360 -29.27 13.39 9.49
C THR A 360 -30.25 13.46 10.65
N GLY A 361 -29.82 13.11 11.86
CA GLY A 361 -30.68 13.09 13.05
C GLY A 361 -30.06 13.72 14.30
N LYS A 362 -30.93 14.20 15.19
CA LYS A 362 -30.68 14.66 16.56
C LYS A 362 -31.67 13.97 17.50
N ASP A 363 -31.51 14.13 18.82
CA ASP A 363 -32.37 13.50 19.84
C ASP A 363 -33.88 13.67 19.60
N ARG A 364 -34.29 14.83 19.09
CA ARG A 364 -35.71 15.21 18.91
C ARG A 364 -36.30 14.94 17.53
N GLY A 365 -35.49 14.61 16.52
CA GLY A 365 -36.00 14.37 15.17
C GLY A 365 -34.89 14.18 14.12
N TYR A 366 -35.31 13.92 12.88
CA TYR A 366 -34.44 13.73 11.73
C TYR A 366 -34.84 14.63 10.56
N ARG A 367 -33.92 14.74 9.59
CA ARG A 367 -34.16 15.36 8.29
C ARG A 367 -33.67 14.40 7.21
N ALA A 368 -34.44 14.30 6.14
CA ALA A 368 -34.15 13.44 5.01
C ALA A 368 -34.57 14.11 3.70
N PHE A 369 -33.71 14.04 2.69
CA PHE A 369 -33.94 14.59 1.36
C PHE A 369 -33.05 13.91 0.33
N THR A 370 -33.41 14.07 -0.95
CA THR A 370 -32.54 13.70 -2.06
C THR A 370 -31.89 14.91 -2.70
N LEU A 371 -30.73 14.72 -3.32
CA LEU A 371 -30.08 15.75 -4.12
C LEU A 371 -30.94 16.20 -5.30
N SER A 372 -31.76 15.31 -5.87
CA SER A 372 -32.74 15.64 -6.91
C SER A 372 -33.76 16.66 -6.42
N GLU A 373 -34.25 16.53 -5.19
CA GLU A 373 -35.20 17.49 -4.60
C GLU A 373 -34.55 18.86 -4.38
N LEU A 374 -33.30 18.87 -3.90
CA LEU A 374 -32.54 20.11 -3.73
C LEU A 374 -32.28 20.80 -5.07
N ALA A 375 -31.89 20.06 -6.10
CA ALA A 375 -31.71 20.60 -7.45
C ALA A 375 -33.03 21.16 -8.01
N SER A 376 -34.13 20.42 -7.82
CA SER A 376 -35.47 20.85 -8.27
C SER A 376 -35.88 22.15 -7.59
N LEU A 377 -35.66 22.28 -6.28
CA LEU A 377 -35.95 23.51 -5.55
C LEU A 377 -35.09 24.68 -6.03
N LEU A 378 -33.78 24.48 -6.22
CA LEU A 378 -32.89 25.53 -6.73
C LEU A 378 -33.32 26.01 -8.12
N GLN A 379 -33.76 25.08 -8.98
CA GLN A 379 -34.31 25.41 -10.30
C GLN A 379 -35.64 26.15 -10.22
N GLU A 380 -36.54 25.72 -9.33
CA GLU A 380 -37.82 26.40 -9.09
C GLU A 380 -37.59 27.84 -8.61
N LEU A 381 -36.73 28.04 -7.61
CA LEU A 381 -36.40 29.37 -7.11
C LEU A 381 -35.76 30.24 -8.20
N SER A 382 -34.87 29.67 -9.01
CA SER A 382 -34.24 30.39 -10.13
C SER A 382 -35.25 30.82 -11.19
N SER A 383 -36.17 29.92 -11.57
CA SER A 383 -37.25 30.21 -12.52
C SER A 383 -38.18 31.29 -11.98
N LYS A 384 -38.60 31.16 -10.72
CA LYS A 384 -39.50 32.10 -10.06
C LYS A 384 -38.88 33.49 -9.89
N ALA A 385 -37.59 33.56 -9.60
CA ALA A 385 -36.87 34.83 -9.54
C ALA A 385 -36.86 35.53 -10.91
N ARG A 386 -36.63 34.80 -12.01
CA ARG A 386 -36.67 35.36 -13.38
C ARG A 386 -38.07 35.85 -13.77
N GLU A 387 -39.10 35.09 -13.44
CA GLU A 387 -40.49 35.45 -13.72
C GLU A 387 -40.88 36.77 -13.03
N ILE A 388 -40.55 36.90 -11.74
CA ILE A 388 -40.92 38.06 -10.93
C ILE A 388 -40.06 39.29 -11.23
N ALA A 389 -38.86 39.14 -11.80
CA ALA A 389 -37.89 40.22 -12.00
C ALA A 389 -38.44 41.42 -12.79
N SER A 390 -39.40 41.18 -13.69
CA SER A 390 -40.06 42.23 -14.48
C SER A 390 -41.12 43.02 -13.71
N ILE A 391 -41.66 42.46 -12.63
CA ILE A 391 -42.76 43.02 -11.83
C ILE A 391 -42.20 43.66 -10.55
N ASP A 392 -41.35 42.91 -9.83
CA ASP A 392 -40.75 43.33 -8.56
C ASP A 392 -39.31 42.82 -8.48
N SER A 393 -38.37 43.69 -8.86
CA SER A 393 -36.95 43.37 -8.86
C SER A 393 -36.41 43.06 -7.45
N ALA A 394 -36.97 43.67 -6.40
CA ALA A 394 -36.50 43.45 -5.03
C ALA A 394 -36.89 42.04 -4.55
N THR A 395 -38.13 41.62 -4.79
CA THR A 395 -38.56 40.25 -4.49
C THR A 395 -37.82 39.21 -5.33
N ALA A 396 -37.57 39.49 -6.62
CA ALA A 396 -36.78 38.60 -7.47
C ALA A 396 -35.35 38.40 -6.95
N VAL A 397 -34.66 39.48 -6.58
CA VAL A 397 -33.31 39.42 -6.01
C VAL A 397 -33.32 38.70 -4.66
N ARG A 398 -34.32 38.91 -3.81
CA ARG A 398 -34.49 38.18 -2.53
C ARG A 398 -34.62 36.67 -2.75
N ILE A 399 -35.44 36.23 -3.71
CA ILE A 399 -35.59 34.81 -4.04
C ILE A 399 -34.29 34.23 -4.60
N ALA A 400 -33.61 34.96 -5.49
CA ALA A 400 -32.32 34.55 -6.02
C ALA A 400 -31.23 34.49 -4.94
N ARG A 401 -31.27 35.37 -3.93
CA ARG A 401 -30.38 35.32 -2.78
C ARG A 401 -30.57 34.03 -1.99
N LEU A 402 -31.82 33.64 -1.71
CA LEU A 402 -32.10 32.35 -1.08
C LEU A 402 -31.53 31.19 -1.91
N ALA A 403 -31.79 31.18 -3.22
CA ALA A 403 -31.27 30.14 -4.12
C ALA A 403 -29.73 30.08 -4.06
N ARG A 404 -29.07 31.23 -4.08
CA ARG A 404 -27.61 31.35 -3.96
C ARG A 404 -27.10 30.83 -2.63
N GLU A 405 -27.67 31.26 -1.49
CA GLU A 405 -27.20 30.78 -0.18
C GLU A 405 -27.44 29.28 0.00
N LEU A 406 -28.55 28.74 -0.52
CA LEU A 406 -28.78 27.29 -0.56
C LEU A 406 -27.75 26.58 -1.44
N ALA A 407 -27.41 27.13 -2.60
CA ALA A 407 -26.39 26.59 -3.50
C ALA A 407 -25.01 26.62 -2.85
N GLU A 408 -24.62 27.73 -2.21
CA GLU A 408 -23.37 27.86 -1.45
C GLU A 408 -23.30 26.86 -0.28
N TYR A 409 -24.39 26.73 0.49
CA TYR A 409 -24.47 25.73 1.55
C TYR A 409 -24.32 24.31 1.00
N SER A 410 -24.97 24.04 -0.13
CA SER A 410 -24.90 22.74 -0.80
C SER A 410 -23.49 22.42 -1.24
N GLN A 411 -22.82 23.37 -1.91
CA GLN A 411 -21.45 23.23 -2.40
C GLN A 411 -20.43 23.08 -1.26
N ASN A 412 -20.57 23.83 -0.17
CA ASN A 412 -19.60 23.83 0.91
C ASN A 412 -19.84 22.72 1.95
N ILE A 413 -21.07 22.22 2.07
CA ILE A 413 -21.47 21.32 3.17
C ILE A 413 -22.05 19.99 2.67
N ILE A 414 -23.03 20.00 1.76
CA ILE A 414 -23.76 18.78 1.36
C ILE A 414 -22.96 17.96 0.35
N LEU A 415 -22.54 18.58 -0.76
CA LEU A 415 -21.84 17.90 -1.85
C LEU A 415 -20.54 17.22 -1.40
N PRO A 416 -19.70 17.82 -0.52
CA PRO A 416 -18.52 17.14 0.01
C PRO A 416 -18.86 15.83 0.74
N GLU A 417 -19.94 15.79 1.53
CA GLU A 417 -20.34 14.56 2.22
C GLU A 417 -20.83 13.48 1.25
N VAL A 418 -21.61 13.87 0.24
CA VAL A 418 -22.07 12.93 -0.78
C VAL A 418 -20.91 12.41 -1.63
N ALA A 419 -19.92 13.26 -1.94
CA ALA A 419 -18.71 12.87 -2.63
C ALA A 419 -17.84 11.90 -1.79
N SER A 420 -17.70 12.17 -0.48
CA SER A 420 -17.05 11.23 0.44
C SER A 420 -17.78 9.90 0.51
N ALA A 421 -19.11 9.90 0.63
CA ALA A 421 -19.91 8.67 0.61
C ALA A 421 -19.68 7.86 -0.67
N ARG A 422 -19.67 8.52 -1.84
CA ARG A 422 -19.35 7.90 -3.12
C ARG A 422 -17.97 7.25 -3.10
N SER A 423 -16.95 7.97 -2.64
CA SER A 423 -15.58 7.46 -2.55
C SER A 423 -15.48 6.21 -1.67
N VAL A 424 -16.18 6.18 -0.53
CA VAL A 424 -16.23 5.01 0.35
C VAL A 424 -16.91 3.83 -0.34
N MET A 425 -18.03 4.02 -1.05
CA MET A 425 -18.68 2.95 -1.80
C MET A 425 -17.79 2.37 -2.91
N GLU A 426 -17.12 3.23 -3.66
CA GLU A 426 -16.17 2.83 -4.72
C GLU A 426 -14.99 2.06 -4.14
N MET A 427 -14.44 2.52 -3.01
CA MET A 427 -13.38 1.83 -2.26
C MET A 427 -13.81 0.45 -1.79
N LEU A 428 -14.98 0.34 -1.15
CA LEU A 428 -15.52 -0.95 -0.69
C LEU A 428 -15.70 -1.93 -1.85
N ARG A 429 -16.25 -1.45 -2.97
CA ARG A 429 -16.42 -2.26 -4.19
C ARG A 429 -15.07 -2.73 -4.74
N SER A 430 -14.07 -1.87 -4.78
CA SER A 430 -12.72 -2.23 -5.26
C SER A 430 -12.11 -3.28 -4.35
N ARG A 431 -12.05 -3.04 -3.04
CA ARG A 431 -11.39 -3.95 -2.11
C ARG A 431 -12.05 -5.32 -2.04
N ILE A 432 -13.39 -5.38 -2.04
CA ILE A 432 -14.10 -6.67 -2.06
C ILE A 432 -13.80 -7.43 -3.37
N ARG A 433 -13.66 -6.72 -4.50
CA ARG A 433 -13.24 -7.33 -5.77
C ARG A 433 -11.82 -7.86 -5.70
N ASP A 434 -10.91 -7.10 -5.11
CA ASP A 434 -9.51 -7.49 -4.94
C ASP A 434 -9.40 -8.74 -4.06
N TYR A 435 -10.19 -8.82 -2.97
CA TYR A 435 -10.29 -10.04 -2.15
C TYR A 435 -10.82 -11.24 -2.93
N ALA A 436 -11.89 -11.06 -3.72
CA ALA A 436 -12.44 -12.13 -4.52
C ALA A 436 -11.42 -12.66 -5.56
N TYR A 437 -10.70 -11.74 -6.22
CA TYR A 437 -9.68 -12.09 -7.20
C TYR A 437 -8.49 -12.83 -6.57
N SER A 438 -7.95 -12.30 -5.46
CA SER A 438 -6.86 -12.94 -4.71
C SER A 438 -7.24 -14.36 -4.34
N ILE A 439 -8.37 -14.52 -3.64
CA ILE A 439 -8.87 -15.82 -3.18
C ILE A 439 -9.06 -16.80 -4.36
N GLU A 440 -9.61 -16.34 -5.49
CA GLU A 440 -9.72 -17.17 -6.70
C GLU A 440 -8.36 -17.62 -7.23
N GLU A 441 -7.36 -16.75 -7.23
CA GLU A 441 -5.99 -17.06 -7.67
C GLU A 441 -5.31 -18.07 -6.74
N GLU A 442 -5.40 -17.88 -5.42
CA GLU A 442 -4.82 -18.83 -4.45
C GLU A 442 -5.52 -20.21 -4.51
N LEU A 443 -6.85 -20.24 -4.66
CA LEU A 443 -7.57 -21.51 -4.88
C LEU A 443 -7.17 -22.18 -6.19
N LYS A 444 -6.90 -21.41 -7.25
CA LYS A 444 -6.38 -21.94 -8.51
C LYS A 444 -4.98 -22.53 -8.35
N ASN A 445 -4.12 -21.90 -7.53
CA ASN A 445 -2.80 -22.43 -7.21
C ASN A 445 -2.88 -23.75 -6.43
N ILE A 446 -3.71 -23.79 -5.38
CA ILE A 446 -3.98 -25.03 -4.63
C ILE A 446 -4.47 -26.13 -5.57
N ARG A 447 -5.45 -25.81 -6.43
CA ARG A 447 -5.96 -26.76 -7.44
C ARG A 447 -4.86 -27.28 -8.36
N SER A 448 -4.04 -26.39 -8.92
CA SER A 448 -2.94 -26.75 -9.83
C SER A 448 -1.92 -27.68 -9.16
N LEU A 449 -1.58 -27.41 -7.90
CA LEU A 449 -0.68 -28.25 -7.10
C LEU A 449 -1.30 -29.64 -6.86
N LEU A 450 -2.57 -29.70 -6.50
CA LEU A 450 -3.28 -30.96 -6.30
C LEU A 450 -3.38 -31.77 -7.60
N GLU A 451 -3.74 -31.16 -8.73
CA GLU A 451 -3.83 -31.85 -10.04
C GLU A 451 -2.45 -32.36 -10.52
N SER A 452 -1.40 -31.57 -10.31
CA SER A 452 -0.05 -31.91 -10.78
C SER A 452 0.54 -33.08 -10.00
N TYR A 453 0.40 -33.09 -8.67
CA TYR A 453 1.15 -34.01 -7.79
C TYR A 453 0.30 -35.03 -7.04
N VAL A 454 -0.94 -34.68 -6.67
CA VAL A 454 -1.74 -35.46 -5.71
C VAL A 454 -2.83 -36.28 -6.39
N SER A 455 -3.55 -35.69 -7.34
CA SER A 455 -4.80 -36.25 -7.88
C SER A 455 -4.61 -36.94 -9.23
N LEU A 456 -5.31 -38.08 -9.41
CA LEU A 456 -5.46 -38.77 -10.69
C LEU A 456 -6.44 -38.06 -11.65
N SER A 457 -7.34 -37.25 -11.12
CA SER A 457 -8.41 -36.59 -11.87
C SER A 457 -8.39 -35.07 -11.69
N PRO A 458 -8.97 -34.28 -12.63
CA PRO A 458 -9.12 -32.84 -12.45
C PRO A 458 -9.84 -32.51 -11.14
N VAL A 459 -9.29 -31.57 -10.37
CA VAL A 459 -9.83 -31.20 -9.05
C VAL A 459 -10.67 -29.96 -9.20
N SER A 460 -11.93 -30.00 -8.79
CA SER A 460 -12.75 -28.79 -8.68
C SER A 460 -12.81 -28.34 -7.22
N ILE A 461 -12.52 -27.06 -6.96
CA ILE A 461 -12.64 -26.45 -5.64
C ILE A 461 -13.73 -25.38 -5.68
N SER A 462 -14.71 -25.48 -4.79
CA SER A 462 -15.75 -24.49 -4.58
C SER A 462 -15.75 -24.03 -3.12
N LEU A 463 -15.74 -22.72 -2.93
CA LEU A 463 -15.70 -22.08 -1.61
C LEU A 463 -16.88 -21.11 -1.47
N GLY A 464 -17.75 -21.34 -0.49
CA GLY A 464 -18.95 -20.51 -0.26
C GLY A 464 -18.63 -19.02 -0.07
N LEU A 465 -17.48 -18.68 0.51
CA LEU A 465 -17.03 -17.30 0.66
C LEU A 465 -16.89 -16.54 -0.67
N LEU A 466 -16.44 -17.20 -1.74
CA LEU A 466 -16.33 -16.55 -3.05
C LEU A 466 -17.70 -16.21 -3.63
N GLU A 467 -18.68 -17.09 -3.41
CA GLU A 467 -20.06 -16.82 -3.82
C GLU A 467 -20.65 -15.65 -3.03
N ASP A 468 -20.38 -15.59 -1.71
CA ASP A 468 -20.76 -14.46 -0.86
C ASP A 468 -20.11 -13.15 -1.34
N LEU A 469 -18.83 -13.16 -1.71
CA LEU A 469 -18.11 -11.99 -2.22
C LEU A 469 -18.69 -11.51 -3.57
N ARG A 470 -18.97 -12.44 -4.50
CA ARG A 470 -19.58 -12.12 -5.80
C ARG A 470 -20.98 -11.53 -5.63
N LYS A 471 -21.84 -12.17 -4.82
CA LYS A 471 -23.17 -11.64 -4.45
C LYS A 471 -23.05 -10.27 -3.79
N GLY A 472 -22.04 -10.08 -2.92
CA GLY A 472 -21.75 -8.78 -2.30
C GLY A 472 -21.43 -7.69 -3.32
N LEU A 473 -20.59 -7.98 -4.32
CA LEU A 473 -20.23 -7.03 -5.39
C LEU A 473 -21.41 -6.66 -6.28
N GLU A 474 -22.22 -7.65 -6.63
CA GLU A 474 -23.48 -7.44 -7.36
C GLU A 474 -24.39 -6.54 -6.53
N ARG A 475 -24.56 -6.84 -5.24
CA ARG A 475 -25.43 -6.08 -4.35
C ARG A 475 -24.97 -4.65 -4.12
N ILE A 476 -23.66 -4.39 -3.99
CA ILE A 476 -23.13 -3.02 -3.95
C ILE A 476 -23.49 -2.28 -5.24
N SER A 477 -23.31 -2.92 -6.40
CA SER A 477 -23.59 -2.31 -7.71
C SER A 477 -25.08 -1.99 -7.87
N GLU A 478 -25.96 -2.89 -7.42
CA GLU A 478 -27.40 -2.67 -7.36
C GLU A 478 -27.76 -1.47 -6.47
N ILE A 479 -27.27 -1.43 -5.22
CA ILE A 479 -27.59 -0.33 -4.30
C ILE A 479 -27.10 1.02 -4.84
N VAL A 480 -25.90 1.06 -5.42
CA VAL A 480 -25.34 2.28 -6.01
C VAL A 480 -26.21 2.79 -7.17
N THR A 481 -26.66 1.90 -8.06
CA THR A 481 -27.44 2.26 -9.25
C THR A 481 -28.94 2.40 -9.00
N MET A 482 -29.45 1.85 -7.90
CA MET A 482 -30.87 1.85 -7.56
C MET A 482 -31.41 3.28 -7.41
N ALA A 483 -32.41 3.63 -8.21
CA ALA A 483 -33.24 4.82 -7.96
C ALA A 483 -34.30 4.46 -6.91
N ILE A 484 -34.20 5.03 -5.71
CA ILE A 484 -35.17 4.79 -4.63
C ILE A 484 -36.25 5.87 -4.75
N PRO A 485 -37.53 5.50 -4.98
CA PRO A 485 -38.61 6.47 -4.96
C PRO A 485 -38.65 7.22 -3.63
N ARG A 486 -38.94 8.53 -3.70
CA ARG A 486 -38.93 9.42 -2.53
C ARG A 486 -39.76 8.89 -1.36
N ASP A 487 -40.97 8.44 -1.62
CA ASP A 487 -41.89 8.03 -0.57
C ASP A 487 -41.39 6.77 0.13
N ARG A 488 -40.88 5.79 -0.64
CA ARG A 488 -40.20 4.61 -0.08
C ARG A 488 -38.98 4.99 0.77
N PHE A 489 -38.16 5.92 0.30
CA PHE A 489 -37.02 6.41 1.07
C PHE A 489 -37.46 7.02 2.40
N LEU A 490 -38.46 7.90 2.40
CA LEU A 490 -38.95 8.53 3.63
C LEU A 490 -39.61 7.53 4.59
N GLU A 491 -40.40 6.58 4.08
CA GLU A 491 -40.99 5.50 4.88
C GLU A 491 -39.92 4.64 5.55
N ASP A 492 -38.85 4.29 4.84
CA ASP A 492 -37.74 3.53 5.39
C ASP A 492 -37.03 4.31 6.50
N ILE A 493 -36.75 5.60 6.30
CA ILE A 493 -36.13 6.45 7.33
C ILE A 493 -37.05 6.62 8.54
N GLU A 494 -38.35 6.79 8.32
CA GLU A 494 -39.31 6.89 9.42
C GLU A 494 -39.35 5.59 10.23
N ARG A 495 -39.32 4.44 9.56
CA ARG A 495 -39.24 3.14 10.23
C ARG A 495 -37.96 3.01 11.06
N LEU A 496 -36.82 3.40 10.51
CA LEU A 496 -35.53 3.42 11.21
C LEU A 496 -35.53 4.38 12.41
N TRP A 497 -36.17 5.54 12.28
CA TRP A 497 -36.31 6.50 13.37
C TRP A 497 -37.19 5.96 14.49
N ARG A 498 -38.30 5.31 14.15
CA ARG A 498 -39.19 4.66 15.12
C ARG A 498 -38.52 3.50 15.86
N SER A 499 -37.72 2.69 15.16
CA SER A 499 -37.02 1.56 15.77
C SER A 499 -35.82 1.97 16.65
N SER A 500 -35.19 3.10 16.33
CA SER A 500 -33.89 3.47 16.90
C SER A 500 -33.83 4.95 17.27
N ARG A 501 -34.82 5.46 18.02
CA ARG A 501 -34.99 6.90 18.30
C ARG A 501 -33.82 7.55 19.05
N GLY A 502 -33.53 8.80 18.73
CA GLY A 502 -32.55 9.62 19.44
C GLY A 502 -31.11 9.18 19.16
N LYS A 503 -30.29 9.00 20.21
CA LYS A 503 -28.85 8.68 20.06
C LYS A 503 -28.55 7.31 19.43
N SER A 504 -29.54 6.41 19.35
CA SER A 504 -29.41 5.12 18.65
C SER A 504 -29.65 5.21 17.15
N PHE A 505 -30.09 6.36 16.64
CA PHE A 505 -30.42 6.49 15.23
C PHE A 505 -29.15 6.40 14.37
N PRO A 506 -29.13 5.60 13.29
CA PRO A 506 -27.94 5.40 12.46
C PRO A 506 -27.37 6.69 11.85
N PHE A 507 -28.18 7.74 11.71
CA PHE A 507 -27.71 9.02 11.18
C PHE A 507 -27.60 10.11 12.26
N HIS A 508 -27.54 9.72 13.53
CA HIS A 508 -27.34 10.68 14.62
C HIS A 508 -25.99 11.39 14.46
N PHE A 509 -26.01 12.73 14.46
CA PHE A 509 -24.83 13.55 14.14
C PHE A 509 -23.60 13.32 15.04
N ALA A 510 -23.82 12.82 16.26
CA ALA A 510 -22.77 12.58 17.25
C ALA A 510 -22.30 11.12 17.36
N LYS A 511 -22.80 10.20 16.52
CA LYS A 511 -22.39 8.79 16.51
C LYS A 511 -22.08 8.32 15.08
N LEU A 512 -23.12 7.87 14.39
CA LEU A 512 -23.03 7.10 13.15
C LEU A 512 -23.29 7.95 11.89
N GLY A 513 -23.92 9.12 12.04
CA GLY A 513 -24.10 10.07 10.93
C GLY A 513 -22.79 10.43 10.21
N PRO A 514 -21.70 10.74 10.94
CA PRO A 514 -20.38 10.93 10.34
C PRO A 514 -19.83 9.70 9.62
N VAL A 515 -20.05 8.49 10.16
CA VAL A 515 -19.57 7.21 9.60
C VAL A 515 -20.18 6.95 8.22
N TYR A 516 -21.49 7.17 8.08
CA TYR A 516 -22.17 7.00 6.81
C TYR A 516 -22.10 8.24 5.91
N HIS A 517 -21.35 9.29 6.29
CA HIS A 517 -21.37 10.58 5.61
C HIS A 517 -22.80 11.08 5.33
N PHE A 518 -23.71 10.86 6.30
CA PHE A 518 -25.14 11.17 6.19
C PHE A 518 -25.85 10.51 4.99
N ASN A 519 -25.34 9.39 4.48
CA ASN A 519 -25.79 8.76 3.24
C ASN A 519 -26.56 7.45 3.47
N TYR A 520 -27.81 7.39 3.01
CA TYR A 520 -28.67 6.21 3.22
C TYR A 520 -28.23 4.98 2.43
N LYS A 521 -27.70 5.14 1.21
CA LYS A 521 -27.22 4.00 0.43
C LYS A 521 -25.99 3.35 1.06
N LEU A 522 -25.13 4.15 1.69
CA LEU A 522 -23.96 3.62 2.39
C LEU A 522 -24.38 2.82 3.63
N TYR A 523 -25.43 3.28 4.32
CA TYR A 523 -26.07 2.51 5.38
C TYR A 523 -26.64 1.18 4.86
N LEU A 524 -27.34 1.17 3.72
CA LEU A 524 -27.87 -0.07 3.11
C LEU A 524 -26.75 -1.08 2.83
N ILE A 525 -25.65 -0.63 2.20
CA ILE A 525 -24.46 -1.46 1.93
C ILE A 525 -23.96 -2.09 3.23
N HIS A 526 -23.75 -1.28 4.27
CA HIS A 526 -23.29 -1.79 5.55
C HIS A 526 -24.28 -2.79 6.18
N THR A 527 -25.58 -2.52 6.14
CA THR A 527 -26.58 -3.38 6.79
C THR A 527 -26.83 -4.68 6.07
N GLU A 528 -26.80 -4.67 4.73
CA GLU A 528 -27.07 -5.86 3.94
C GLU A 528 -25.82 -6.73 3.78
N LEU A 529 -24.63 -6.13 3.87
CA LEU A 529 -23.34 -6.81 3.73
C LEU A 529 -22.55 -6.87 5.03
N ARG A 530 -23.22 -6.95 6.19
CA ARG A 530 -22.56 -7.00 7.53
C ARG A 530 -21.51 -8.09 7.70
N LYS A 531 -21.58 -9.17 6.90
CA LYS A 531 -20.55 -10.23 6.90
C LYS A 531 -19.27 -9.81 6.19
N LEU A 532 -19.38 -8.91 5.21
CA LEU A 532 -18.29 -8.48 4.33
C LEU A 532 -17.78 -7.07 4.65
N VAL A 533 -18.58 -6.26 5.34
CA VAL A 533 -18.30 -4.85 5.64
C VAL A 533 -18.53 -4.59 7.12
N GLU A 534 -17.59 -3.89 7.76
CA GLU A 534 -17.64 -3.49 9.16
C GLU A 534 -17.30 -2.00 9.33
N ILE A 535 -17.48 -1.49 10.54
CA ILE A 535 -16.99 -0.17 10.96
C ILE A 535 -15.71 -0.38 11.78
N ASP A 536 -14.65 0.31 11.41
CA ASP A 536 -13.36 0.20 12.08
C ASP A 536 -13.25 1.01 13.39
N GLU A 537 -12.07 0.94 14.01
CA GLU A 537 -11.76 1.64 15.26
C GLU A 537 -11.80 3.18 15.12
N ASN A 538 -11.61 3.71 13.91
CA ASN A 538 -11.72 5.13 13.60
C ASN A 538 -13.16 5.55 13.28
N GLY A 539 -14.09 4.60 13.19
CA GLY A 539 -15.46 4.84 12.77
C GLY A 539 -15.63 4.92 11.25
N GLU A 540 -14.73 4.34 10.46
CA GLU A 540 -14.82 4.29 9.00
C GLU A 540 -15.32 2.92 8.51
N LEU A 541 -16.05 2.91 7.40
CA LEU A 541 -16.52 1.67 6.78
C LEU A 541 -15.42 1.02 5.96
N ARG A 542 -15.16 -0.27 6.22
CA ARG A 542 -14.13 -1.05 5.53
C ARG A 542 -14.58 -2.50 5.32
N PRO A 543 -13.88 -3.28 4.47
CA PRO A 543 -14.06 -4.72 4.43
C PRO A 543 -13.86 -5.35 5.82
N SER A 544 -14.62 -6.38 6.13
CA SER A 544 -14.58 -7.11 7.41
C SER A 544 -13.19 -7.70 7.65
N ARG A 545 -12.69 -7.62 8.89
CA ARG A 545 -11.44 -8.31 9.30
C ARG A 545 -11.48 -9.81 9.04
N ALA A 546 -12.67 -10.41 9.07
CA ALA A 546 -12.85 -11.82 8.73
C ALA A 546 -12.44 -12.16 7.29
N LEU A 547 -12.47 -11.19 6.36
CA LEU A 547 -11.98 -11.38 4.99
C LEU A 547 -10.46 -11.39 4.91
N GLU A 548 -9.79 -10.54 5.69
CA GLU A 548 -8.33 -10.54 5.83
C GLU A 548 -7.86 -11.88 6.42
N ASP A 549 -8.49 -12.32 7.51
CA ASP A 549 -8.20 -13.61 8.14
C ASP A 549 -8.47 -14.79 7.19
N ALA A 550 -9.55 -14.72 6.41
CA ALA A 550 -9.89 -15.76 5.44
C ALA A 550 -8.82 -15.89 4.34
N ARG A 551 -8.34 -14.76 3.81
CA ARG A 551 -7.27 -14.74 2.81
C ARG A 551 -5.98 -15.33 3.39
N SER A 552 -5.51 -14.85 4.53
CA SER A 552 -4.27 -15.37 5.15
C SER A 552 -4.35 -16.87 5.42
N ARG A 553 -5.51 -17.39 5.84
CA ARG A 553 -5.70 -18.84 6.01
C ARG A 553 -5.67 -19.62 4.70
N ILE A 554 -6.12 -19.06 3.58
CA ILE A 554 -6.01 -19.72 2.28
C ILE A 554 -4.54 -19.76 1.82
N GLU A 555 -3.81 -18.68 2.02
CA GLU A 555 -2.35 -18.65 1.78
C GLU A 555 -1.62 -19.69 2.65
N GLU A 556 -2.02 -19.87 3.92
CA GLU A 556 -1.50 -20.94 4.79
C GLU A 556 -1.79 -22.34 4.24
N ILE A 557 -3.00 -22.58 3.71
CA ILE A 557 -3.35 -23.86 3.08
C ILE A 557 -2.44 -24.10 1.87
N GLU A 558 -2.28 -23.12 0.99
CA GLU A 558 -1.40 -23.22 -0.19
C GLU A 558 0.04 -23.58 0.22
N ASN A 559 0.58 -22.88 1.22
CA ASN A 559 1.93 -23.13 1.72
C ASN A 559 2.08 -24.53 2.34
N TYR A 560 1.07 -25.00 3.07
CA TYR A 560 1.05 -26.36 3.59
C TYR A 560 1.07 -27.40 2.45
N VAL A 561 0.25 -27.22 1.40
CA VAL A 561 0.27 -28.11 0.23
C VAL A 561 1.64 -28.10 -0.45
N LYS A 562 2.24 -26.93 -0.67
CA LYS A 562 3.59 -26.79 -1.25
C LYS A 562 4.64 -27.54 -0.43
N SER A 563 4.67 -27.29 0.88
CA SER A 563 5.63 -27.93 1.79
C SER A 563 5.48 -29.45 1.84
N ALA A 564 4.24 -29.96 1.83
CA ALA A 564 3.99 -31.40 1.77
C ALA A 564 4.53 -32.00 0.46
N ILE A 565 4.25 -31.36 -0.68
CA ILE A 565 4.75 -31.79 -1.99
C ILE A 565 6.28 -31.76 -2.03
N GLU A 566 6.92 -30.68 -1.60
CA GLU A 566 8.38 -30.55 -1.58
C GLU A 566 9.04 -31.64 -0.74
N ASN A 567 8.49 -31.93 0.45
CA ASN A 567 8.99 -32.99 1.31
C ASN A 567 8.87 -34.37 0.66
N VAL A 568 7.70 -34.67 0.08
CA VAL A 568 7.44 -35.95 -0.58
C VAL A 568 8.31 -36.14 -1.82
N VAL A 569 8.39 -35.14 -2.70
CA VAL A 569 9.22 -35.18 -3.92
C VAL A 569 10.70 -35.37 -3.57
N ARG A 570 11.19 -34.71 -2.51
CA ARG A 570 12.57 -34.88 -2.05
C ARG A 570 12.88 -36.31 -1.62
N ILE A 571 11.98 -36.94 -0.86
CA ILE A 571 12.18 -38.31 -0.36
C ILE A 571 11.98 -39.32 -1.49
N GLY A 572 10.97 -39.09 -2.32
CA GLY A 572 10.49 -39.95 -3.39
C GLY A 572 11.26 -39.90 -4.70
N SER A 573 12.21 -38.98 -4.88
CA SER A 573 12.96 -38.82 -6.12
C SER A 573 13.65 -40.12 -6.55
N THR A 574 13.21 -40.68 -7.67
CA THR A 574 13.76 -41.92 -8.24
C THR A 574 14.95 -41.68 -9.17
N ALA A 575 15.30 -40.42 -9.49
CA ALA A 575 16.39 -40.11 -10.41
C ALA A 575 17.75 -40.64 -9.90
N ASP A 576 18.08 -40.37 -8.64
CA ASP A 576 19.29 -40.88 -7.98
C ASP A 576 19.25 -42.41 -7.80
N LEU A 577 18.06 -42.97 -7.59
CA LEU A 577 17.87 -44.43 -7.54
C LEU A 577 18.15 -45.08 -8.91
N ALA A 578 17.61 -44.51 -10.00
CA ALA A 578 17.83 -45.00 -11.35
C ALA A 578 19.31 -44.93 -11.74
N GLU A 579 20.00 -43.85 -11.38
CA GLU A 579 21.44 -43.75 -11.56
C GLU A 579 22.19 -44.84 -10.78
N THR A 580 21.84 -45.03 -9.50
CA THR A 580 22.45 -46.08 -8.66
C THR A 580 22.22 -47.48 -9.23
N LEU A 581 21.01 -47.78 -9.70
CA LEU A 581 20.67 -49.07 -10.34
C LEU A 581 21.43 -49.27 -11.66
N SER A 582 21.59 -48.22 -12.48
CA SER A 582 22.29 -48.30 -13.77
C SER A 582 23.77 -48.64 -13.66
N ARG A 583 24.40 -48.27 -12.54
CA ARG A 583 25.81 -48.54 -12.23
C ARG A 583 26.06 -49.99 -11.79
N CYS A 584 25.03 -50.74 -11.44
CA CYS A 584 25.13 -52.15 -11.05
C CYS A 584 24.85 -53.03 -12.28
N GLU A 585 25.72 -53.98 -12.63
CA GLU A 585 25.53 -54.79 -13.85
C GLU A 585 24.29 -55.69 -13.76
N THR A 586 24.06 -56.30 -12.60
CA THR A 586 22.92 -57.20 -12.34
C THR A 586 21.59 -56.49 -12.15
N LEU A 587 21.59 -55.18 -11.84
CA LEU A 587 20.35 -54.40 -11.64
C LEU A 587 20.10 -53.38 -12.76
N ARG A 588 20.97 -53.30 -13.77
CA ARG A 588 20.88 -52.30 -14.84
C ARG A 588 19.53 -52.33 -15.57
N GLY A 589 18.98 -53.52 -15.81
CA GLY A 589 17.66 -53.69 -16.43
C GLY A 589 16.49 -53.06 -15.66
N LEU A 590 16.68 -52.76 -14.36
CA LEU A 590 15.68 -52.15 -13.49
C LEU A 590 15.70 -50.61 -13.54
N ALA A 591 16.75 -50.01 -14.10
CA ALA A 591 16.94 -48.56 -14.10
C ALA A 591 15.87 -47.84 -14.94
N GLU A 592 15.45 -48.42 -16.07
CA GLU A 592 14.41 -47.84 -16.93
C GLU A 592 13.04 -47.81 -16.25
N PHE A 593 12.69 -48.84 -15.48
CA PHE A 593 11.48 -48.82 -14.66
C PHE A 593 11.53 -47.70 -13.61
N ALA A 594 12.67 -47.53 -12.92
CA ALA A 594 12.84 -46.48 -11.92
C ALA A 594 12.77 -45.05 -12.52
N LYS A 595 13.25 -44.85 -13.76
CA LYS A 595 13.09 -43.58 -14.50
C LYS A 595 11.63 -43.31 -14.88
N GLY A 596 10.88 -44.35 -15.25
CA GLY A 596 9.47 -44.25 -15.64
C GLY A 596 8.49 -44.23 -14.47
N TYR A 597 8.94 -44.48 -13.24
CA TYR A 597 8.09 -44.51 -12.06
C TYR A 597 7.55 -43.11 -11.73
N THR A 598 6.23 -43.00 -11.64
CA THR A 598 5.54 -41.81 -11.11
C THR A 598 4.97 -42.15 -9.74
N MET A 599 5.08 -41.23 -8.79
CA MET A 599 4.59 -41.45 -7.43
C MET A 599 3.08 -41.72 -7.44
N ALA A 600 2.62 -42.53 -6.48
CA ALA A 600 1.21 -42.81 -6.32
C ALA A 600 0.41 -41.51 -6.19
N LYS A 601 -0.60 -41.38 -7.04
CA LYS A 601 -1.65 -40.35 -6.95
C LYS A 601 -2.90 -40.98 -6.38
N ILE A 602 -3.76 -40.17 -5.78
CA ILE A 602 -5.05 -40.59 -5.23
C ILE A 602 -6.21 -40.04 -6.06
N GLU A 603 -7.37 -40.68 -5.94
CA GLU A 603 -8.59 -40.12 -6.51
C GLU A 603 -9.11 -39.03 -5.55
N VAL A 604 -9.34 -37.83 -6.09
CA VAL A 604 -9.79 -36.68 -5.31
C VAL A 604 -11.18 -36.29 -5.78
N GLU A 605 -12.17 -36.45 -4.90
CA GLU A 605 -13.53 -35.96 -5.15
C GLU A 605 -13.57 -34.43 -5.22
N PRO A 606 -14.58 -33.84 -5.92
CA PRO A 606 -14.84 -32.41 -5.89
C PRO A 606 -14.84 -31.83 -4.47
N ILE A 607 -14.01 -30.80 -4.24
CA ILE A 607 -13.91 -30.13 -2.95
C ILE A 607 -14.97 -29.03 -2.89
N ALA A 608 -16.02 -29.24 -2.10
CA ALA A 608 -17.00 -28.22 -1.75
C ALA A 608 -16.88 -27.85 -0.28
N ALA A 609 -16.55 -26.59 0.00
CA ALA A 609 -16.38 -26.07 1.37
C ALA A 609 -17.25 -24.83 1.58
N ALA A 610 -18.05 -24.81 2.64
CA ALA A 610 -18.85 -23.64 3.01
C ALA A 610 -17.97 -22.54 3.65
N SER A 611 -16.80 -22.89 4.19
CA SER A 611 -15.89 -21.94 4.85
C SER A 611 -14.41 -22.28 4.62
N VAL A 612 -13.52 -21.31 4.85
CA VAL A 612 -12.06 -21.52 4.75
C VAL A 612 -11.57 -22.58 5.76
N SER A 613 -12.19 -22.66 6.94
CA SER A 613 -11.80 -23.66 7.94
C SER A 613 -12.16 -25.08 7.49
N GLU A 614 -13.28 -25.24 6.79
CA GLU A 614 -13.68 -26.52 6.18
C GLU A 614 -12.77 -26.88 5.00
N LEU A 615 -12.45 -25.90 4.14
CA LEU A 615 -11.50 -26.07 3.05
C LEU A 615 -10.15 -26.58 3.59
N HIS A 616 -9.61 -25.95 4.64
CA HIS A 616 -8.36 -26.39 5.26
C HIS A 616 -8.45 -27.85 5.71
N LYS A 617 -9.51 -28.24 6.43
CA LYS A 617 -9.69 -29.62 6.90
C LYS A 617 -9.73 -30.62 5.75
N VAL A 618 -10.47 -30.32 4.69
CA VAL A 618 -10.62 -31.22 3.54
C VAL A 618 -9.31 -31.34 2.75
N VAL A 619 -8.68 -30.21 2.42
CA VAL A 619 -7.39 -30.20 1.70
C VAL A 619 -6.31 -30.90 2.52
N LYS A 620 -6.24 -30.62 3.83
CA LYS A 620 -5.29 -31.27 4.73
C LYS A 620 -5.47 -32.78 4.74
N ARG A 621 -6.71 -33.27 4.90
CA ARG A 621 -7.01 -34.70 4.87
C ARG A 621 -6.57 -35.35 3.54
N ILE A 622 -6.85 -34.72 2.40
CA ILE A 622 -6.46 -35.22 1.07
C ILE A 622 -4.93 -35.31 0.95
N VAL A 623 -4.23 -34.25 1.37
CA VAL A 623 -2.76 -34.20 1.32
C VAL A 623 -2.14 -35.20 2.30
N ASP A 624 -2.65 -35.30 3.53
CA ASP A 624 -2.17 -36.28 4.53
C ASP A 624 -2.38 -37.72 4.03
N GLU A 625 -3.54 -38.06 3.46
CA GLU A 625 -3.80 -39.39 2.86
C GLU A 625 -2.83 -39.69 1.71
N TRP A 626 -2.58 -38.70 0.86
CA TRP A 626 -1.60 -38.83 -0.22
C TRP A 626 -0.19 -39.03 0.33
N VAL A 627 0.22 -38.22 1.31
CA VAL A 627 1.54 -38.34 1.98
C VAL A 627 1.70 -39.75 2.57
N GLU A 628 0.70 -40.29 3.28
CA GLU A 628 0.76 -41.65 3.83
C GLU A 628 0.97 -42.72 2.74
N ARG A 629 0.25 -42.60 1.61
CA ARG A 629 0.43 -43.50 0.46
C ARG A 629 1.84 -43.41 -0.11
N VAL A 630 2.36 -42.19 -0.27
CA VAL A 630 3.67 -41.98 -0.86
C VAL A 630 4.81 -42.33 0.10
N GLU A 631 4.63 -42.18 1.42
CA GLU A 631 5.61 -42.60 2.42
C GLU A 631 5.89 -44.11 2.37
N SER A 632 4.90 -44.92 2.00
CA SER A 632 5.09 -46.35 1.73
C SER A 632 6.07 -46.56 0.57
N ASP A 633 5.86 -45.87 -0.56
CA ASP A 633 6.74 -45.93 -1.73
C ASP A 633 8.15 -45.41 -1.40
N ALA A 634 8.23 -44.30 -0.66
CA ALA A 634 9.48 -43.70 -0.20
C ALA A 634 10.32 -44.68 0.64
N LYS A 635 9.68 -45.44 1.55
CA LYS A 635 10.36 -46.50 2.32
C LYS A 635 10.91 -47.59 1.39
N ILE A 636 10.15 -48.00 0.38
CA ILE A 636 10.61 -48.98 -0.62
C ILE A 636 11.78 -48.42 -1.43
N VAL A 637 11.74 -47.17 -1.87
CA VAL A 637 12.83 -46.48 -2.58
C VAL A 637 14.09 -46.39 -1.72
N ALA A 638 13.97 -46.05 -0.44
CA ALA A 638 15.09 -46.01 0.49
C ALA A 638 15.72 -47.40 0.70
N ASP A 639 14.89 -48.43 0.89
CA ASP A 639 15.33 -49.82 0.98
C ASP A 639 16.04 -50.27 -0.31
N LEU A 640 15.50 -49.91 -1.47
CA LEU A 640 16.09 -50.16 -2.79
C LEU A 640 17.46 -49.51 -2.94
N ARG A 641 17.63 -48.25 -2.53
CA ARG A 641 18.95 -47.59 -2.54
C ARG A 641 19.97 -48.30 -1.66
N ARG A 642 19.54 -48.89 -0.54
CA ARG A 642 20.43 -49.69 0.32
C ARG A 642 20.78 -51.01 -0.36
N LEU A 643 19.79 -51.73 -0.87
CA LEU A 643 19.98 -53.01 -1.56
C LEU A 643 20.87 -52.87 -2.81
N ALA A 644 20.66 -51.85 -3.64
CA ALA A 644 21.48 -51.61 -4.82
C ALA A 644 22.96 -51.38 -4.47
N ARG A 645 23.24 -50.58 -3.42
CA ARG A 645 24.60 -50.37 -2.91
C ARG A 645 25.23 -51.67 -2.39
N GLU A 646 24.44 -52.51 -1.74
CA GLU A 646 24.89 -53.81 -1.24
C GLU A 646 25.18 -54.79 -2.38
N VAL A 647 24.30 -54.88 -3.37
CA VAL A 647 24.51 -55.67 -4.59
C VAL A 647 25.77 -55.22 -5.32
N ALA A 648 25.98 -53.92 -5.53
CA ALA A 648 27.20 -53.38 -6.14
C ALA A 648 28.48 -53.72 -5.34
N ARG A 649 28.37 -53.87 -4.01
CA ARG A 649 29.49 -54.31 -3.17
C ARG A 649 29.75 -55.79 -3.39
N LEU A 650 28.70 -56.62 -3.40
CA LEU A 650 28.79 -58.07 -3.58
C LEU A 650 29.28 -58.43 -4.99
N GLU A 651 28.80 -57.76 -6.04
CA GLU A 651 29.32 -57.94 -7.41
C GLU A 651 30.83 -57.72 -7.48
N ARG A 652 31.31 -56.61 -6.91
CA ARG A 652 32.75 -56.32 -6.84
C ARG A 652 33.52 -57.38 -6.07
N GLU A 653 32.92 -57.91 -5.00
CA GLU A 653 33.51 -58.99 -4.21
C GLU A 653 33.59 -60.30 -5.01
N VAL A 654 32.54 -60.67 -5.75
CA VAL A 654 32.56 -61.84 -6.66
C VAL A 654 33.67 -61.68 -7.70
N VAL A 655 33.73 -60.54 -8.40
CA VAL A 655 34.76 -60.29 -9.41
C VAL A 655 36.16 -60.35 -8.81
N ALA A 656 36.38 -59.76 -7.63
CA ALA A 656 37.66 -59.79 -6.96
C ALA A 656 38.07 -61.22 -6.57
N ARG A 657 37.14 -62.05 -6.07
CA ARG A 657 37.40 -63.45 -5.74
C ARG A 657 37.68 -64.28 -6.98
N CYS A 658 36.89 -64.14 -8.05
CA CYS A 658 37.15 -64.82 -9.32
C CYS A 658 38.56 -64.50 -9.84
N ARG A 659 38.96 -63.21 -9.88
CA ARG A 659 40.31 -62.81 -10.31
C ARG A 659 41.41 -63.41 -9.43
N SER A 660 41.24 -63.37 -8.10
CA SER A 660 42.22 -63.94 -7.19
C SER A 660 42.39 -65.45 -7.38
N ILE A 661 41.28 -66.14 -7.63
CA ILE A 661 41.27 -67.57 -7.95
C ILE A 661 41.96 -67.81 -9.30
N GLU A 662 41.59 -67.08 -10.36
CA GLU A 662 42.21 -67.17 -11.70
C GLU A 662 43.73 -66.96 -11.67
N GLU A 663 44.22 -65.97 -10.92
CA GLU A 663 45.65 -65.71 -10.76
C GLU A 663 46.36 -66.92 -10.11
N LYS A 664 45.80 -67.46 -9.01
CA LYS A 664 46.35 -68.66 -8.36
C LYS A 664 46.33 -69.87 -9.30
N MET A 665 45.26 -70.04 -10.08
CA MET A 665 45.14 -71.12 -11.06
C MET A 665 46.20 -71.01 -12.15
N LYS A 666 46.42 -69.81 -12.68
CA LYS A 666 47.46 -69.55 -13.68
C LYS A 666 48.83 -69.96 -13.14
N THR A 667 49.15 -69.57 -11.91
CA THR A 667 50.41 -69.96 -11.26
C THR A 667 50.56 -71.48 -11.13
N VAL A 668 49.49 -72.20 -10.77
CA VAL A 668 49.52 -73.67 -10.65
C VAL A 668 49.67 -74.36 -12.01
N VAL A 669 48.98 -73.86 -13.05
CA VAL A 669 49.10 -74.38 -14.42
C VAL A 669 50.52 -74.17 -14.97
N ASP A 670 51.08 -72.98 -14.79
CA ASP A 670 52.44 -72.66 -15.22
C ASP A 670 53.46 -73.58 -14.50
N LEU A 671 53.25 -73.86 -13.21
CA LEU A 671 54.08 -74.78 -12.41
C LEU A 671 54.05 -76.23 -12.92
N LEU A 672 52.85 -76.77 -13.19
CA LEU A 672 52.68 -78.13 -13.70
C LEU A 672 53.32 -78.29 -15.09
N ASN A 673 53.25 -77.25 -15.93
CA ASN A 673 53.84 -77.28 -17.28
C ASN A 673 55.37 -77.17 -17.28
N THR A 674 55.97 -76.52 -16.27
CA THR A 674 57.41 -76.21 -16.25
C THR A 674 58.25 -77.28 -15.53
N CYS A 675 57.66 -78.11 -14.66
CA CYS A 675 58.39 -79.10 -13.88
C CYS A 675 57.83 -80.54 -14.03
N PRO A 676 58.39 -81.37 -14.94
CA PRO A 676 57.90 -82.73 -15.22
C PRO A 676 57.91 -83.68 -14.02
N THR A 677 58.69 -83.37 -12.98
CA THR A 677 58.89 -84.22 -11.78
C THR A 677 57.80 -84.05 -10.71
N LEU A 678 56.76 -83.26 -10.99
CA LEU A 678 55.59 -83.03 -10.13
C LEU A 678 54.34 -83.79 -10.62
N PHE A 679 54.51 -84.74 -11.55
CA PHE A 679 53.43 -85.43 -12.27
C PHE A 679 52.39 -86.09 -11.35
N ASP A 680 52.80 -86.60 -10.18
CA ASP A 680 51.92 -87.27 -9.21
C ASP A 680 50.79 -86.39 -8.67
N TYR A 681 50.94 -85.06 -8.72
CA TYR A 681 49.93 -84.12 -8.29
C TYR A 681 49.16 -83.45 -9.45
N SER A 682 49.56 -83.73 -10.69
CA SER A 682 49.00 -83.09 -11.90
C SER A 682 47.53 -83.45 -12.12
N THR A 683 47.14 -84.70 -11.89
CA THR A 683 45.79 -85.19 -12.15
C THR A 683 44.78 -84.61 -11.15
N SER A 684 45.11 -84.65 -9.86
CA SER A 684 44.26 -84.09 -8.80
C SER A 684 44.16 -82.56 -8.86
N CYS A 685 45.25 -81.86 -9.22
CA CYS A 685 45.19 -80.41 -9.40
C CYS A 685 44.43 -80.03 -10.68
N SER A 686 44.57 -80.79 -11.78
CA SER A 686 43.82 -80.54 -13.02
C SER A 686 42.31 -80.67 -12.80
N GLU A 687 41.86 -81.70 -12.10
CA GLU A 687 40.44 -81.88 -11.78
C GLU A 687 39.88 -80.77 -10.87
N GLU A 688 40.65 -80.31 -9.88
CA GLU A 688 40.26 -79.14 -9.07
C GLU A 688 40.25 -77.85 -9.89
N LEU A 689 41.23 -77.66 -10.78
CA LEU A 689 41.31 -76.51 -11.67
C LEU A 689 40.10 -76.47 -12.63
N ASP A 690 39.69 -77.60 -13.19
CA ASP A 690 38.53 -77.65 -14.09
C ASP A 690 37.23 -77.39 -13.34
N ARG A 691 37.04 -77.94 -12.13
CA ARG A 691 35.90 -77.62 -11.26
C ARG A 691 35.85 -76.14 -10.89
N VAL A 692 37.00 -75.52 -10.66
CA VAL A 692 37.08 -74.09 -10.31
C VAL A 692 36.85 -73.20 -11.54
N LYS A 693 37.30 -73.60 -12.74
CA LYS A 693 36.92 -72.92 -14.00
C LYS A 693 35.42 -72.98 -14.22
N GLU A 694 34.78 -74.12 -13.97
CA GLU A 694 33.33 -74.27 -14.03
C GLU A 694 32.64 -73.35 -13.01
N LEU A 695 33.15 -73.23 -11.78
CA LEU A 695 32.62 -72.32 -10.77
C LEU A 695 32.74 -70.84 -11.17
N ILE A 696 33.88 -70.42 -11.75
CA ILE A 696 34.07 -69.04 -12.24
C ILE A 696 33.17 -68.77 -13.44
N SER A 697 33.06 -69.72 -14.37
CA SER A 697 32.16 -69.64 -15.52
C SER A 697 30.71 -69.55 -15.07
N HIS A 698 30.29 -70.38 -14.11
CA HIS A 698 28.97 -70.36 -13.50
C HIS A 698 28.70 -69.02 -12.78
N ALA A 699 29.64 -68.51 -12.00
CA ALA A 699 29.51 -67.21 -11.33
C ALA A 699 29.34 -66.06 -12.34
N SER A 700 30.10 -66.09 -13.43
CA SER A 700 30.02 -65.09 -14.51
C SER A 700 28.71 -65.20 -15.30
N GLU A 701 28.25 -66.42 -15.57
CA GLU A 701 26.97 -66.68 -16.23
C GLU A 701 25.78 -66.25 -15.36
N VAL A 702 25.84 -66.50 -14.06
CA VAL A 702 24.82 -66.05 -13.09
C VAL A 702 24.74 -64.52 -13.06
N ILE A 703 25.87 -63.80 -13.00
CA ILE A 703 25.88 -62.32 -13.08
C ILE A 703 25.25 -61.84 -14.40
N SER A 704 25.61 -62.44 -15.52
CA SER A 704 25.09 -62.06 -16.84
C SER A 704 23.58 -62.34 -17.00
N LYS A 705 23.09 -63.50 -16.53
CA LYS A 705 21.66 -63.85 -16.54
C LYS A 705 20.84 -62.95 -15.62
N LEU A 706 21.36 -62.62 -14.44
CA LEU A 706 20.67 -61.71 -13.51
C LEU A 706 20.55 -60.30 -14.09
N GLY A 707 21.56 -59.82 -14.83
CA GLY A 707 21.56 -58.49 -15.45
C GLY A 707 20.67 -58.34 -16.70
N SER A 708 20.27 -59.44 -17.34
CA SER A 708 19.49 -59.44 -18.59
C SER A 708 17.99 -59.68 -18.41
N ASP A 709 17.55 -60.16 -17.24
CA ASP A 709 16.16 -60.53 -16.99
C ASP A 709 15.43 -59.50 -16.12
N ALA A 710 14.74 -58.58 -16.79
CA ALA A 710 13.82 -57.58 -16.21
C ALA A 710 12.34 -57.91 -16.47
N SER A 711 12.03 -59.12 -16.96
CA SER A 711 10.68 -59.50 -17.34
C SER A 711 9.76 -59.69 -16.12
N GLY A 712 8.51 -59.21 -16.18
CA GLY A 712 7.51 -59.39 -15.12
C GLY A 712 7.52 -58.35 -13.98
N ILE A 713 8.22 -57.22 -14.15
CA ILE A 713 8.26 -56.15 -13.15
C ILE A 713 7.14 -55.14 -13.42
N HIS A 714 6.22 -55.00 -12.47
CA HIS A 714 5.05 -54.12 -12.60
C HIS A 714 4.92 -53.11 -11.45
N SER A 715 5.69 -53.27 -10.37
CA SER A 715 5.66 -52.40 -9.19
C SER A 715 7.06 -52.18 -8.59
N LEU A 716 7.21 -51.13 -7.78
CA LEU A 716 8.44 -50.90 -6.98
C LEU A 716 8.76 -52.05 -6.01
N ARG A 717 7.72 -52.75 -5.52
CA ARG A 717 7.91 -53.93 -4.66
C ARG A 717 8.56 -55.06 -5.44
N ASP A 718 8.18 -55.29 -6.70
CA ASP A 718 8.81 -56.30 -7.55
C ASP A 718 10.29 -55.98 -7.81
N VAL A 719 10.62 -54.70 -8.04
CA VAL A 719 12.01 -54.24 -8.17
C VAL A 719 12.80 -54.54 -6.89
N ARG A 720 12.21 -54.27 -5.72
CA ARG A 720 12.83 -54.50 -4.41
C ARG A 720 13.07 -55.98 -4.13
N ASP A 721 12.07 -56.81 -4.39
CA ASP A 721 12.16 -58.25 -4.17
C ASP A 721 13.16 -58.89 -5.15
N ARG A 722 13.23 -58.40 -6.40
CA ARG A 722 14.26 -58.80 -7.35
C ARG A 722 15.66 -58.40 -6.90
N ALA A 723 15.87 -57.16 -6.45
CA ALA A 723 17.16 -56.72 -5.93
C ALA A 723 17.60 -57.53 -4.69
N ALA A 724 16.67 -57.88 -3.80
CA ALA A 724 16.94 -58.75 -2.65
C ALA A 724 17.32 -60.18 -3.09
N SER A 725 16.63 -60.74 -4.09
CA SER A 725 16.95 -62.05 -4.66
C SER A 725 18.32 -62.08 -5.35
N VAL A 726 18.69 -61.00 -6.06
CA VAL A 726 20.02 -60.83 -6.67
C VAL A 726 21.09 -60.79 -5.57
N ARG A 727 20.88 -59.99 -4.51
CA ARG A 727 21.78 -59.95 -3.35
C ARG A 727 22.01 -61.35 -2.78
N ASP A 728 20.94 -62.11 -2.53
CA ASP A 728 21.03 -63.44 -1.93
C ASP A 728 21.76 -64.44 -2.83
N THR A 729 21.52 -64.36 -4.13
CA THR A 729 22.22 -65.18 -5.12
C THR A 729 23.72 -64.84 -5.15
N LEU A 730 24.08 -63.55 -5.17
CA LEU A 730 25.49 -63.13 -5.12
C LEU A 730 26.17 -63.53 -3.82
N SER A 731 25.49 -63.42 -2.67
CA SER A 731 26.03 -63.90 -1.39
C SER A 731 26.29 -65.40 -1.39
N LYS A 732 25.41 -66.21 -2.01
CA LYS A 732 25.64 -67.65 -2.20
C LYS A 732 26.84 -67.91 -3.10
N VAL A 733 26.95 -67.24 -4.25
CA VAL A 733 28.10 -67.35 -5.15
C VAL A 733 29.41 -67.00 -4.44
N ILE A 734 29.43 -65.94 -3.62
CA ILE A 734 30.61 -65.58 -2.80
C ILE A 734 30.98 -66.71 -1.82
N SER A 735 29.99 -67.34 -1.20
CA SER A 735 30.23 -68.47 -0.29
C SER A 735 30.73 -69.72 -1.02
N GLU A 736 30.30 -69.95 -2.26
CA GLU A 736 30.77 -71.06 -3.10
C GLU A 736 32.19 -70.81 -3.65
N LEU A 737 32.56 -69.54 -3.87
CA LEU A 737 33.91 -69.08 -4.19
C LEU A 737 34.80 -68.94 -2.94
N SER A 738 34.76 -69.93 -2.04
CA SER A 738 35.63 -70.02 -0.87
C SER A 738 37.01 -70.60 -1.23
N GLU A 739 38.09 -70.03 -0.67
CA GLU A 739 39.46 -70.50 -0.91
C GLU A 739 39.72 -71.94 -0.43
N GLU A 740 38.88 -72.48 0.47
CA GLU A 740 38.96 -73.87 0.96
C GLU A 740 38.87 -74.92 -0.16
N ARG A 741 38.30 -74.57 -1.32
CA ARG A 741 38.17 -75.49 -2.48
C ARG A 741 39.41 -75.57 -3.37
N LEU A 742 40.49 -74.83 -3.06
CA LEU A 742 41.80 -74.91 -3.72
C LEU A 742 42.83 -75.67 -2.87
N GLU A 743 42.38 -76.58 -2.02
CA GLU A 743 43.25 -77.22 -1.02
C GLU A 743 44.39 -78.03 -1.67
N SER A 744 44.14 -78.78 -2.74
CA SER A 744 45.18 -79.58 -3.41
C SER A 744 46.16 -78.71 -4.20
N CYS A 745 45.67 -77.66 -4.86
CA CYS A 745 46.49 -76.62 -5.49
C CYS A 745 47.42 -75.91 -4.47
N SER A 746 46.91 -75.60 -3.27
CA SER A 746 47.70 -74.98 -2.19
C SER A 746 48.75 -75.94 -1.61
N LYS A 747 48.46 -77.24 -1.54
CA LYS A 747 49.40 -78.29 -1.13
C LYS A 747 50.52 -78.44 -2.16
N LEU A 748 50.21 -78.37 -3.47
CA LEU A 748 51.20 -78.41 -4.54
C LEU A 748 52.20 -77.25 -4.45
N LEU A 749 51.71 -76.02 -4.30
CA LEU A 749 52.56 -74.84 -4.15
C LEU A 749 53.53 -74.98 -2.97
N LYS A 750 53.05 -75.44 -1.81
CA LYS A 750 53.88 -75.69 -0.63
C LYS A 750 54.89 -76.83 -0.83
N GLU A 751 54.56 -77.85 -1.62
CA GLU A 751 55.48 -78.96 -1.87
C GLU A 751 56.63 -78.55 -2.83
N VAL A 752 56.35 -77.68 -3.80
CA VAL A 752 57.40 -77.07 -4.65
C VAL A 752 58.38 -76.26 -3.81
N GLU A 753 57.87 -75.39 -2.92
CA GLU A 753 58.69 -74.62 -1.98
C GLU A 753 59.61 -75.55 -1.16
N ARG A 754 59.03 -76.58 -0.54
CA ARG A 754 59.77 -77.56 0.26
C ARG A 754 60.82 -78.33 -0.54
N ARG A 755 60.56 -78.62 -1.83
CA ARG A 755 61.48 -79.38 -2.69
C ARG A 755 62.68 -78.54 -3.08
N ILE A 756 62.46 -77.26 -3.40
CA ILE A 756 63.54 -76.31 -3.69
C ILE A 756 64.37 -76.06 -2.44
N GLU A 757 63.74 -75.84 -1.28
CA GLU A 757 64.46 -75.65 -0.01
C GLU A 757 65.35 -76.87 0.32
N ARG A 758 64.83 -78.08 0.15
CA ARG A 758 65.60 -79.33 0.33
C ARG A 758 66.76 -79.44 -0.66
N LEU A 759 66.55 -79.14 -1.93
CA LEU A 759 67.61 -79.18 -2.94
C LEU A 759 68.69 -78.11 -2.70
N ALA A 760 68.29 -76.88 -2.36
CA ALA A 760 69.21 -75.80 -2.02
C ALA A 760 70.04 -76.14 -0.77
N ALA A 761 69.43 -76.74 0.26
CA ALA A 761 70.16 -77.23 1.42
C ALA A 761 71.18 -78.31 1.04
N ASN A 762 70.77 -79.31 0.24
CA ASN A 762 71.68 -80.37 -0.23
C ASN A 762 72.85 -79.83 -1.06
N VAL A 763 72.60 -78.88 -1.96
CA VAL A 763 73.65 -78.22 -2.79
C VAL A 763 74.63 -77.45 -1.91
N LEU A 764 74.15 -76.70 -0.92
CA LEU A 764 74.99 -76.00 0.05
C LEU A 764 75.88 -76.97 0.83
N THR A 765 75.30 -78.04 1.39
CA THR A 765 76.04 -79.06 2.15
C THR A 765 77.12 -79.73 1.30
N LEU A 766 76.79 -80.11 0.05
CA LEU A 766 77.75 -80.69 -0.88
C LEU A 766 78.85 -79.70 -1.29
N GLY A 767 78.50 -78.43 -1.53
CA GLY A 767 79.46 -77.39 -1.89
C GLY A 767 80.41 -77.05 -0.75
N GLU A 768 79.92 -77.01 0.49
CA GLU A 768 80.73 -76.84 1.69
C GLU A 768 81.67 -78.03 1.92
N LEU A 769 81.22 -79.26 1.68
CA LEU A 769 82.07 -80.44 1.69
C LEU A 769 83.20 -80.34 0.66
N VAL A 770 82.88 -80.06 -0.61
CA VAL A 770 83.87 -79.91 -1.69
C VAL A 770 84.89 -78.81 -1.34
N SER A 771 84.43 -77.70 -0.75
CA SER A 771 85.29 -76.62 -0.26
C SER A 771 86.20 -77.05 0.90
N ARG A 772 85.68 -77.82 1.87
CA ARG A 772 86.47 -78.37 2.99
C ARG A 772 87.53 -79.36 2.53
N LEU A 773 87.22 -80.15 1.50
CA LEU A 773 88.17 -81.06 0.86
C LEU A 773 89.23 -80.34 0.00
N ARG A 774 89.20 -78.99 -0.07
CA ARG A 774 90.10 -78.14 -0.86
C ARG A 774 90.12 -78.45 -2.36
N ILE A 775 89.01 -78.99 -2.89
CA ILE A 775 88.83 -79.22 -4.32
C ILE A 775 88.32 -77.90 -4.92
N GLU A 776 89.06 -77.31 -5.86
CA GLU A 776 88.58 -76.13 -6.58
C GLU A 776 87.32 -76.48 -7.39
N THR A 777 86.25 -75.71 -7.20
CA THR A 777 85.01 -75.84 -7.95
C THR A 777 84.65 -74.50 -8.58
N SER A 778 84.31 -74.51 -9.87
CA SER A 778 83.80 -73.34 -10.60
C SER A 778 82.29 -73.15 -10.42
N ILE A 779 81.62 -74.04 -9.66
CA ILE A 779 80.17 -74.01 -9.44
C ILE A 779 79.86 -72.97 -8.36
N PRO A 780 79.13 -71.87 -8.66
CA PRO A 780 78.81 -70.81 -7.69
C PRO A 780 77.63 -71.22 -6.79
N PHE A 781 77.79 -72.33 -6.06
CA PHE A 781 76.69 -72.99 -5.35
C PHE A 781 76.00 -72.11 -4.30
N LYS A 782 76.71 -71.18 -3.65
CA LYS A 782 76.13 -70.22 -2.70
C LYS A 782 75.19 -69.22 -3.37
N GLU A 783 75.54 -68.73 -4.56
CA GLU A 783 74.73 -67.78 -5.33
C GLU A 783 73.47 -68.45 -5.88
N ILE A 784 73.61 -69.65 -6.46
CA ILE A 784 72.48 -70.44 -6.97
C ILE A 784 71.47 -70.74 -5.85
N CYS A 785 71.93 -71.05 -4.63
CA CYS A 785 71.05 -71.29 -3.48
C CYS A 785 70.39 -70.01 -2.94
N ALA A 786 71.08 -68.87 -2.98
CA ALA A 786 70.50 -67.59 -2.59
C ALA A 786 69.42 -67.13 -3.59
N GLU A 787 69.68 -67.30 -4.89
CA GLU A 787 68.73 -66.99 -5.96
C GLU A 787 67.45 -67.83 -5.84
N ALA A 788 67.58 -69.14 -5.56
CA ALA A 788 66.45 -70.04 -5.36
C ALA A 788 65.58 -69.66 -4.15
N ARG A 789 66.19 -69.28 -3.01
CA ARG A 789 65.44 -68.83 -1.83
C ARG A 789 64.77 -67.47 -2.04
N ALA A 790 65.41 -66.57 -2.78
CA ALA A 790 64.83 -65.27 -3.14
C ALA A 790 63.65 -65.41 -4.13
N ALA A 791 63.67 -66.41 -5.02
CA ALA A 791 62.55 -66.72 -5.91
C ALA A 791 61.32 -67.21 -5.11
N ILE A 792 61.51 -68.10 -4.13
CA ILE A 792 60.43 -68.55 -3.22
C ILE A 792 59.86 -67.38 -2.41
N ALA A 793 60.72 -66.54 -1.81
CA ALA A 793 60.26 -65.42 -0.99
C ALA A 793 59.43 -64.39 -1.78
N ARG A 794 59.72 -64.24 -3.08
CA ARG A 794 58.95 -63.40 -4.01
C ARG A 794 57.74 -64.10 -4.63
N LYS A 795 57.52 -65.39 -4.31
CA LYS A 795 56.51 -66.26 -4.93
C LYS A 795 56.62 -66.33 -6.46
N ASP A 796 57.84 -66.16 -6.97
CA ASP A 796 58.15 -66.30 -8.40
C ASP A 796 58.46 -67.77 -8.70
N TYR A 797 57.39 -68.56 -8.73
CA TYR A 797 57.49 -70.03 -8.84
C TYR A 797 57.97 -70.50 -10.22
N SER A 798 57.84 -69.66 -11.27
CA SER A 798 58.40 -69.93 -12.59
C SER A 798 59.92 -69.94 -12.55
N SER A 799 60.52 -68.86 -12.03
CA SER A 799 61.97 -68.78 -11.80
C SER A 799 62.45 -69.85 -10.81
N ALA A 800 61.64 -70.15 -9.79
CA ALA A 800 61.94 -71.17 -8.79
C ALA A 800 62.05 -72.59 -9.40
N CYS A 801 61.22 -72.91 -10.39
CA CYS A 801 61.27 -74.20 -11.10
C CYS A 801 62.49 -74.34 -12.03
N GLU A 802 62.90 -73.29 -12.74
CA GLU A 802 64.16 -73.32 -13.52
C GLU A 802 65.38 -73.54 -12.60
N LEU A 803 65.32 -72.98 -11.38
CA LEU A 803 66.35 -73.14 -10.36
C LEU A 803 66.38 -74.56 -9.78
N ILE A 804 65.30 -75.35 -9.81
CA ILE A 804 65.32 -76.78 -9.45
C ILE A 804 66.32 -77.53 -10.32
N SER A 805 66.24 -77.36 -11.65
CA SER A 805 67.15 -78.04 -12.58
C SER A 805 68.61 -77.59 -12.40
N LYS A 806 68.84 -76.29 -12.15
CA LYS A 806 70.18 -75.76 -11.84
C LYS A 806 70.72 -76.31 -10.51
N LEU A 807 69.89 -76.39 -9.47
CA LEU A 807 70.24 -76.94 -8.16
C LEU A 807 70.50 -78.45 -8.23
N SER A 808 69.64 -79.21 -8.90
CA SER A 808 69.84 -80.66 -9.10
C SER A 808 71.13 -80.95 -9.87
N ARG A 809 71.42 -80.19 -10.94
CA ARG A 809 72.66 -80.32 -11.68
C ARG A 809 73.88 -79.92 -10.85
N ALA A 810 73.80 -78.81 -10.10
CA ALA A 810 74.86 -78.40 -9.19
C ALA A 810 75.12 -79.46 -8.10
N ALA A 811 74.07 -80.05 -7.52
CA ALA A 811 74.19 -81.12 -6.54
C ALA A 811 74.90 -82.34 -7.14
N GLU A 812 74.54 -82.72 -8.37
CA GLU A 812 75.11 -83.90 -9.03
C GLU A 812 76.56 -83.69 -9.47
N GLU A 813 76.91 -82.51 -10.01
CA GLU A 813 78.29 -82.16 -10.33
C GLU A 813 79.16 -82.04 -9.06
N LEU A 814 78.65 -81.44 -7.98
CA LEU A 814 79.34 -81.42 -6.68
C LEU A 814 79.51 -82.83 -6.10
N ARG A 815 78.51 -83.72 -6.24
CA ARG A 815 78.62 -85.15 -5.87
C ARG A 815 79.72 -85.84 -6.68
N LYS A 816 79.77 -85.61 -8.00
CA LYS A 816 80.81 -86.18 -8.87
C LYS A 816 82.21 -85.66 -8.51
N LEU A 817 82.35 -84.37 -8.17
CA LEU A 817 83.61 -83.79 -7.72
C LEU A 817 84.06 -84.40 -6.38
N ALA A 818 83.15 -84.54 -5.41
CA ALA A 818 83.45 -85.15 -4.11
C ALA A 818 83.91 -86.61 -4.22
N ILE A 819 83.36 -87.37 -5.18
CA ILE A 819 83.74 -88.78 -5.42
C ILE A 819 84.99 -88.90 -6.31
N GLY A 820 85.06 -88.09 -7.37
CA GLY A 820 86.16 -88.09 -8.34
C GLY A 820 87.50 -87.61 -7.76
N GLY A 821 87.47 -86.82 -6.69
CA GLY A 821 88.65 -86.50 -5.88
C GLY A 821 89.24 -87.70 -5.12
N GLY A 822 88.65 -88.89 -5.21
CA GLY A 822 89.15 -90.15 -4.65
C GLY A 822 89.01 -90.29 -3.13
N LEU A 823 88.49 -89.27 -2.45
CA LEU A 823 88.42 -89.22 -0.99
C LEU A 823 87.20 -89.96 -0.42
N LEU A 824 86.03 -89.88 -1.06
CA LEU A 824 84.80 -90.53 -0.60
C LEU A 824 84.20 -91.43 -1.67
N ASN A 825 83.69 -92.59 -1.28
CA ASN A 825 82.86 -93.43 -2.15
C ASN A 825 81.38 -92.99 -2.12
N HIS A 826 80.57 -93.55 -3.03
CA HIS A 826 79.14 -93.22 -3.13
C HIS A 826 78.38 -93.39 -1.81
N GLU A 827 78.63 -94.49 -1.10
CA GLU A 827 77.91 -94.80 0.15
C GLU A 827 78.36 -93.88 1.30
N GLU A 828 79.63 -93.50 1.35
CA GLU A 828 80.16 -92.51 2.32
C GLU A 828 79.58 -91.12 2.07
N LEU A 829 79.41 -90.71 0.81
CA LEU A 829 78.82 -89.42 0.47
C LEU A 829 77.32 -89.36 0.79
N ASP A 830 76.61 -90.45 0.57
CA ASP A 830 75.19 -90.56 0.94
C ASP A 830 75.01 -90.55 2.47
N VAL A 831 75.89 -91.23 3.22
CA VAL A 831 75.92 -91.16 4.68
C VAL A 831 76.25 -89.75 5.18
N TYR A 832 77.21 -89.07 4.57
CA TYR A 832 77.58 -87.71 4.94
C TYR A 832 76.43 -86.70 4.70
N THR A 833 75.85 -86.71 3.50
CA THR A 833 74.75 -85.80 3.16
C THR A 833 73.50 -86.03 4.01
N ALA A 834 73.18 -87.30 4.30
CA ALA A 834 72.09 -87.64 5.22
C ALA A 834 72.40 -87.21 6.67
N LEU A 835 73.65 -87.31 7.11
CA LEU A 835 74.05 -86.94 8.47
C LEU A 835 73.99 -85.43 8.70
N GLU A 836 74.45 -84.63 7.75
CA GLU A 836 74.36 -83.16 7.82
C GLU A 836 72.92 -82.66 7.74
N ASP A 837 72.05 -83.32 6.96
CA ASP A 837 70.61 -83.01 6.99
C ASP A 837 69.93 -83.43 8.31
N VAL A 838 70.44 -84.47 8.99
CA VAL A 838 70.00 -84.80 10.37
C VAL A 838 70.50 -83.75 11.38
N ARG A 839 71.78 -83.33 11.29
CA ARG A 839 72.37 -82.30 12.15
C ARG A 839 71.66 -80.95 12.02
N SER A 840 71.30 -80.54 10.81
CA SER A 840 70.60 -79.28 10.57
C SER A 840 69.15 -79.26 11.10
N ARG A 841 68.52 -80.44 11.29
CA ARG A 841 67.13 -80.56 11.77
C ARG A 841 67.00 -80.78 13.29
N VAL A 842 68.04 -81.30 13.95
CA VAL A 842 68.00 -81.60 15.39
C VAL A 842 68.76 -80.53 16.17
N ARG A 843 68.05 -79.75 17.00
CA ARG A 843 68.67 -78.76 17.90
C ARG A 843 69.24 -79.45 19.15
N GLY A 844 70.51 -79.86 19.11
CA GLY A 844 71.25 -80.42 20.24
C GLY A 844 72.34 -81.41 19.81
N ASN A 845 73.30 -81.71 20.71
CA ASN A 845 74.36 -82.69 20.45
C ASN A 845 73.76 -84.11 20.36
N LEU A 846 73.54 -84.60 19.14
CA LEU A 846 73.16 -85.99 18.86
C LEU A 846 74.28 -86.94 19.28
N ARG A 847 73.95 -88.01 20.03
CA ARG A 847 74.92 -89.09 20.28
C ARG A 847 75.18 -89.84 18.98
N LEU A 848 76.43 -90.27 18.75
CA LEU A 848 76.81 -90.97 17.50
C LEU A 848 75.94 -92.21 17.23
N SER A 849 75.53 -92.94 18.27
CA SER A 849 74.63 -94.10 18.16
C SER A 849 73.21 -93.73 17.70
N GLU A 850 72.70 -92.57 18.12
CA GLU A 850 71.38 -92.07 17.72
C GLU A 850 71.42 -91.57 16.28
N ALA A 851 72.49 -90.85 15.90
CA ALA A 851 72.71 -90.42 14.53
C ALA A 851 72.81 -91.63 13.58
N ILE A 852 73.55 -92.69 13.96
CA ILE A 852 73.62 -93.93 13.16
C ILE A 852 72.24 -94.59 13.06
N GLY A 853 71.45 -94.64 14.14
CA GLY A 853 70.08 -95.19 14.11
C GLY A 853 69.17 -94.45 13.12
N ILE A 854 69.20 -93.11 13.13
CA ILE A 854 68.42 -92.29 12.19
C ILE A 854 68.91 -92.50 10.75
N LEU A 855 70.23 -92.60 10.54
CA LEU A 855 70.81 -92.84 9.22
C LEU A 855 70.45 -94.23 8.66
N VAL A 856 70.35 -95.24 9.51
CA VAL A 856 69.94 -96.61 9.14
C VAL A 856 68.54 -96.62 8.58
N GLU A 857 67.60 -96.01 9.29
CA GLU A 857 66.22 -95.89 8.82
C GLU A 857 66.15 -95.07 7.53
N ARG A 858 66.91 -93.98 7.46
CA ARG A 858 66.83 -93.03 6.36
C ARG A 858 67.46 -93.49 5.06
N LEU A 859 68.60 -94.19 5.14
CA LEU A 859 69.33 -94.70 3.98
C LEU A 859 68.94 -96.14 3.65
N ASN A 860 68.09 -96.77 4.47
CA ASN A 860 67.70 -98.17 4.37
C ASN A 860 68.92 -99.11 4.25
N MET A 861 69.92 -98.87 5.09
CA MET A 861 71.17 -99.64 5.13
C MET A 861 71.33 -100.37 6.46
N PRO A 862 71.92 -101.57 6.51
CA PRO A 862 72.15 -102.27 7.77
C PRO A 862 72.96 -101.43 8.76
N TYR A 863 72.64 -101.52 10.06
CA TYR A 863 73.29 -100.75 11.12
C TYR A 863 74.82 -100.84 11.10
N GLU A 864 75.37 -102.05 10.95
CA GLU A 864 76.82 -102.26 10.86
C GLU A 864 77.45 -101.73 9.57
N LYS A 865 76.65 -101.49 8.51
CA LYS A 865 77.13 -100.85 7.29
C LYS A 865 77.21 -99.34 7.47
N VAL A 866 76.15 -98.71 7.98
CA VAL A 866 76.12 -97.27 8.28
C VAL A 866 77.19 -96.90 9.31
N LYS A 867 77.31 -97.67 10.40
CA LYS A 867 78.34 -97.46 11.42
C LYS A 867 79.75 -97.50 10.83
N ARG A 868 80.05 -98.46 9.95
CA ARG A 868 81.35 -98.53 9.26
C ARG A 868 81.59 -97.32 8.35
N LEU A 869 80.58 -96.88 7.62
CA LEU A 869 80.68 -95.71 6.74
C LEU A 869 80.87 -94.41 7.53
N VAL A 870 80.17 -94.24 8.66
CA VAL A 870 80.36 -93.09 9.58
C VAL A 870 81.76 -93.09 10.18
N ILE A 871 82.27 -94.25 10.63
CA ILE A 871 83.65 -94.37 11.12
C ILE A 871 84.64 -94.03 10.01
N SER A 872 84.44 -94.54 8.79
CA SER A 872 85.29 -94.22 7.64
C SER A 872 85.32 -92.70 7.34
N LEU A 873 84.19 -92.02 7.45
CA LEU A 873 84.10 -90.56 7.29
C LEU A 873 84.87 -89.80 8.39
N ILE A 874 84.89 -90.32 9.62
CA ILE A 874 85.67 -89.77 10.74
C ILE A 874 87.17 -89.99 10.49
N ASP A 875 87.56 -91.21 10.12
CA ASP A 875 88.95 -91.59 9.86
C ASP A 875 89.54 -90.78 8.70
N LYS A 876 88.73 -90.46 7.69
CA LYS A 876 89.11 -89.61 6.56
C LYS A 876 89.12 -88.11 6.90
N GLY A 877 88.86 -87.74 8.16
CA GLY A 877 88.83 -86.36 8.63
C GLY A 877 87.69 -85.53 8.04
N VAL A 878 86.68 -86.16 7.46
CA VAL A 878 85.52 -85.47 6.85
C VAL A 878 84.48 -85.10 7.90
N LEU A 879 84.37 -85.91 8.97
CA LEU A 879 83.56 -85.61 10.14
C LEU A 879 84.44 -85.32 11.35
N GLU A 880 84.32 -84.11 11.90
CA GLU A 880 84.85 -83.80 13.22
C GLU A 880 83.97 -84.44 14.30
N VAL A 881 84.57 -85.33 15.11
CA VAL A 881 83.94 -85.84 16.33
C VAL A 881 84.28 -84.89 17.46
N TYR A 882 83.32 -84.03 17.81
CA TYR A 882 83.33 -83.42 19.13
C TYR A 882 82.93 -84.52 20.12
N LEU A 883 83.93 -85.11 20.79
CA LEU A 883 83.70 -85.99 21.93
C LEU A 883 83.10 -85.21 23.10
#